data_AF-A0A5K8ABC3-F1
#
_entry.id   AF-A0A5K8ABC3-F1
#
_cell.length_a   1.000
_cell.length_b   1.000
_cell.length_c   1.000
_cell.angle_alpha   90.00
_cell.angle_beta   90.00
_cell.angle_gamma   90.00
#
_symmetry.space_group_name_H-M   'P 1'
#
loop_
_entity.id
_entity.type
_entity.pdbx_description
1 polymer ?
#
loop_
_entity_poly.entity_id
_entity_poly.type
_entity_poly.pdbx_seq_one_letter_code
_entity_poly.pdbx_strand_id
1 'polypeptide(L)'
;MTNRSLASLTLMLGRTTDRAIHGLRQMGGFCRQPPAIHWGRHPSAVTGPAVILFPCQPNRMCCGLAGIIAVKGGAQPAALELDALERLVDAAEKADLAACADHPDTIAECYLGGADTLNELLTAIRRLKQERPFLTLFKNPATQTRMADLGSRLSALLKREQAVLADQAGSLESATVEVVSSHIEILKDMIWCLNVELAANIGRVAGLMDGSADHGPDSRITLFRQINAVLNSIDRLEVRGRDSAGISILFILPAEAYNALEETFADQSLGESFARRMQRDVLSNTSISCNRTTDADGNPIVALTVVYKVAAEIGSLGDNIRFLRRQIREDEIFQRISASAHTFHSVSCHTRWASIGAITEPNCHPVDNTLAGGTMQDRPIIHACLNGDIDNYLELKTALEEGGGSIPEAITTDTKIIPLQIERYLRTGVDVSEAFRLAVSDFQGSHAIAMHTDLAPGRFFLAQKGSGQAVFVGLAEDHYMPASEVYGFIEETPRFLKMDGEKVVDGKNGKTQGQIFVLDQRTGGGLAGVTAMYYDGTPITLTDADVKETEITTRDIDRQDFPHYFLKEISEAPLSVERTLLNRWKITEADDGPHYVVQLDEKTFPRALETDFTENRIRRIFFVGQGTAGVAAQACADIFKAYLADPSIQLRALKASELSGFELNEGDDTTSMADTLVVAISQSGTTTDTNRTVDMVRARGARTLAIVNRRDSDITFKVDGVLYTSSGRDIEMSVASTKAFYSQIVAGTLLALKVAGIRSNRSKEFFSDQIAELLRIPDHMRTVLAMGNQIQMSARRLAATKTYWAAVGSGPNKASADEIRIKLSELCYKTISSDYVEDKKHIDLSSEPLIIVCAAGTRGTVIGDIIKDTAIFKAHKAAPVIIADEGEERFTPYAEDVFHVPQVSPQFAPILNTLVGHIWGYHAALAIHEGSRFLHDVRASIHDTLDRLAGQGLDVYEVVLEKSFREEILGFYQAFREKRRTRTFPTAITHASDLTLLFKYLSGRLPLTDFELDFGIRGTAKNVIDTLFRVLGESINLMSRPVDAIKHQAKTVTVGTSRISERVEGILFDTLADHALETAQIVNRNVIVMKNIQGVIERINGSILYRIDGLGLLGDPTDQTTIAILKKTGILAEIPSRVEQDPVLKGSKRIIVSQGNVYIGKGRKDGRSIVVIPATSEDPADGSRIRYLLLLNIGFKAEIPLATKIRALGGKYEHIKNIVQENSVPWADNYLDDVPVDDLFGHSAEKLAEGMVARHR
;
A
#
# COMPACT_ATOMS: atom_id res chain seq x y z
N MET A 1 11.79 -43.75 -12.90
CA MET A 1 10.49 -44.29 -13.36
C MET A 1 9.66 -43.11 -13.85
N THR A 2 9.79 -42.76 -15.14
CA THR A 2 8.90 -43.11 -16.27
C THR A 2 7.58 -42.32 -16.25
N ASN A 3 7.53 -41.19 -16.95
CA ASN A 3 6.95 -41.04 -18.31
C ASN A 3 5.46 -41.41 -18.40
N ARG A 4 4.57 -40.41 -18.54
CA ARG A 4 3.59 -40.31 -19.65
C ARG A 4 2.68 -39.05 -19.57
N SER A 5 2.46 -38.51 -20.77
CA SER A 5 1.41 -37.58 -21.24
C SER A 5 1.47 -36.09 -20.83
N LEU A 6 2.41 -35.39 -21.45
CA LEU A 6 2.38 -33.95 -21.75
C LEU A 6 1.76 -33.72 -23.16
N ALA A 7 0.65 -34.41 -23.47
CA ALA A 7 0.12 -34.54 -24.84
C ALA A 7 -1.28 -33.92 -25.07
N SER A 8 -1.85 -33.21 -24.10
CA SER A 8 -3.21 -32.64 -24.22
C SER A 8 -3.31 -31.13 -23.99
N LEU A 9 -2.22 -30.43 -23.62
CA LEU A 9 -2.24 -28.95 -23.53
C LEU A 9 -1.81 -28.24 -24.82
N THR A 10 -1.51 -28.98 -25.89
CA THR A 10 -1.08 -28.42 -27.19
C THR A 10 -2.24 -27.99 -28.09
N LEU A 11 -3.51 -28.11 -27.65
CA LEU A 11 -4.68 -27.92 -28.52
C LEU A 11 -5.59 -26.70 -28.23
N MET A 12 -5.32 -25.88 -27.21
CA MET A 12 -6.10 -24.64 -26.98
C MET A 12 -5.32 -23.33 -27.10
N LEU A 13 -3.98 -23.37 -27.17
CA LEU A 13 -3.17 -22.17 -27.46
C LEU A 13 -2.84 -21.99 -28.95
N GLY A 14 -3.31 -22.91 -29.81
CA GLY A 14 -3.04 -22.93 -31.25
C GLY A 14 -3.92 -22.03 -32.12
N ARG A 15 -4.86 -21.24 -31.58
CA ARG A 15 -5.73 -20.36 -32.39
C ARG A 15 -5.49 -18.86 -32.21
N THR A 16 -4.79 -18.44 -31.16
CA THR A 16 -4.39 -17.03 -30.97
C THR A 16 -2.96 -16.75 -31.42
N THR A 17 -2.09 -17.77 -31.50
CA THR A 17 -0.75 -17.67 -32.10
C THR A 17 -0.80 -17.52 -33.63
N ASP A 18 -1.80 -18.08 -34.32
CA ASP A 18 -1.89 -17.96 -35.78
C ASP A 18 -2.21 -16.55 -36.28
N ARG A 19 -2.93 -15.71 -35.51
CA ARG A 19 -3.13 -14.29 -35.87
C ARG A 19 -1.89 -13.42 -35.64
N ALA A 20 -1.11 -13.70 -34.59
CA ALA A 20 0.17 -13.04 -34.35
C ALA A 20 1.22 -13.45 -35.42
N ILE A 21 1.22 -14.71 -35.84
CA ILE A 21 2.11 -15.23 -36.90
C ILE A 21 1.68 -14.74 -38.30
N HIS A 22 0.37 -14.51 -38.54
CA HIS A 22 -0.09 -13.93 -39.81
C HIS A 22 0.32 -12.45 -39.96
N GLY A 23 0.33 -11.67 -38.87
CA GLY A 23 0.85 -10.29 -38.87
C GLY A 23 2.38 -10.24 -39.10
N LEU A 24 3.14 -11.14 -38.47
CA LEU A 24 4.59 -11.23 -38.64
C LEU A 24 5.04 -11.70 -40.04
N ARG A 25 4.17 -12.37 -40.81
CA ARG A 25 4.45 -12.75 -42.21
C ARG A 25 4.17 -11.64 -43.24
N GLN A 26 3.43 -10.59 -42.89
CA GLN A 26 3.16 -9.46 -43.80
C GLN A 26 4.21 -8.34 -43.73
N MET A 27 5.03 -8.29 -42.68
CA MET A 27 6.21 -7.40 -42.65
C MET A 27 7.39 -8.07 -43.37
N GLY A 28 7.23 -8.23 -44.67
CA GLY A 28 8.27 -8.66 -45.59
C GLY A 28 9.33 -7.56 -45.77
N GLY A 29 10.52 -7.82 -45.24
CA GLY A 29 11.74 -7.07 -45.54
C GLY A 29 12.85 -7.39 -44.55
N PHE A 30 13.62 -8.45 -44.83
CA PHE A 30 14.80 -8.94 -44.08
C PHE A 30 14.57 -9.91 -42.91
N CYS A 31 14.09 -11.13 -43.20
CA CYS A 31 14.72 -12.40 -42.80
C CYS A 31 13.89 -13.60 -43.28
N ARG A 32 14.55 -14.67 -43.75
CA ARG A 32 13.92 -15.76 -44.52
C ARG A 32 13.25 -16.90 -43.70
N GLN A 33 13.19 -16.87 -42.35
CA GLN A 33 12.44 -17.87 -41.54
C GLN A 33 11.91 -17.29 -40.21
N PRO A 34 10.69 -17.67 -39.74
CA PRO A 34 10.15 -17.23 -38.45
C PRO A 34 10.78 -17.96 -37.24
N PRO A 35 10.93 -17.31 -36.07
CA PRO A 35 11.59 -17.90 -34.92
C PRO A 35 10.78 -19.02 -34.23
N ALA A 36 11.46 -20.03 -33.69
CA ALA A 36 10.83 -21.13 -32.93
C ALA A 36 10.40 -20.68 -31.52
N ILE A 37 9.20 -21.04 -31.04
CA ILE A 37 8.69 -20.63 -29.72
C ILE A 37 8.86 -21.76 -28.69
N HIS A 38 9.49 -21.50 -27.55
CA HIS A 38 9.75 -22.47 -26.48
C HIS A 38 9.21 -21.95 -25.12
N TRP A 39 8.68 -22.84 -24.28
CA TRP A 39 8.18 -22.51 -22.93
C TRP A 39 9.09 -23.11 -21.86
N GLY A 40 9.60 -22.27 -20.96
CA GLY A 40 10.40 -22.71 -19.80
C GLY A 40 11.68 -23.50 -20.13
N ARG A 41 12.19 -23.42 -21.36
CA ARG A 41 13.47 -24.05 -21.74
C ARG A 41 14.63 -23.09 -21.55
N HIS A 42 15.74 -23.60 -21.03
CA HIS A 42 16.96 -22.83 -20.87
C HIS A 42 17.46 -22.32 -22.25
N PRO A 43 17.88 -21.04 -22.38
CA PRO A 43 18.18 -20.45 -23.69
C PRO A 43 19.31 -21.13 -24.46
N SER A 44 20.26 -21.74 -23.75
CA SER A 44 21.36 -22.50 -24.35
C SER A 44 20.93 -23.80 -25.02
N ALA A 45 19.75 -24.33 -24.70
CA ALA A 45 19.21 -25.56 -25.27
C ALA A 45 18.31 -25.31 -26.51
N VAL A 46 18.31 -24.08 -27.03
CA VAL A 46 17.46 -23.62 -28.12
C VAL A 46 18.33 -22.97 -29.20
N THR A 47 18.28 -23.49 -30.43
CA THR A 47 19.14 -23.04 -31.54
C THR A 47 18.34 -22.40 -32.68
N GLY A 48 18.82 -21.26 -33.17
CA GLY A 48 18.15 -20.42 -34.19
C GLY A 48 17.34 -19.28 -33.57
N PRO A 49 16.89 -18.29 -34.35
CA PRO A 49 16.04 -17.22 -33.80
C PRO A 49 14.83 -17.89 -33.13
N ALA A 50 14.62 -17.64 -31.84
CA ALA A 50 13.63 -18.33 -31.03
C ALA A 50 13.08 -17.42 -29.91
N VAL A 51 11.78 -17.51 -29.61
CA VAL A 51 11.13 -16.80 -28.50
C VAL A 51 10.95 -17.77 -27.35
N ILE A 52 11.61 -17.51 -26.23
CA ILE A 52 11.52 -18.35 -25.03
C ILE A 52 10.68 -17.63 -23.99
N LEU A 53 9.55 -18.22 -23.61
CA LEU A 53 8.64 -17.69 -22.61
C LEU A 53 8.95 -18.34 -21.25
N PHE A 54 9.49 -17.56 -20.33
CA PHE A 54 9.67 -17.96 -18.92
C PHE A 54 8.44 -17.53 -18.11
N PRO A 55 8.00 -18.32 -17.12
CA PRO A 55 6.99 -17.85 -16.19
C PRO A 55 7.60 -16.73 -15.34
N CYS A 56 6.99 -15.56 -15.38
CA CYS A 56 7.26 -14.47 -14.47
C CYS A 56 6.67 -14.84 -13.10
N GLN A 57 7.48 -14.87 -12.04
CA GLN A 57 6.97 -14.79 -10.67
C GLN A 57 7.42 -13.48 -10.05
N PRO A 58 6.58 -12.45 -10.17
CA PRO A 58 6.86 -11.18 -9.55
C PRO A 58 5.97 -11.10 -8.29
N ASN A 59 6.47 -10.97 -7.06
CA ASN A 59 5.77 -10.48 -5.85
C ASN A 59 6.54 -10.85 -4.56
N ARG A 60 7.25 -9.90 -3.94
CA ARG A 60 7.58 -10.03 -2.52
C ARG A 60 7.72 -8.66 -1.87
N MET A 61 6.72 -8.28 -1.09
CA MET A 61 6.75 -7.20 -0.09
C MET A 61 5.75 -7.54 1.03
N CYS A 62 6.02 -7.08 2.25
CA CYS A 62 5.46 -7.60 3.51
C CYS A 62 4.34 -6.72 4.08
N CYS A 63 3.31 -7.33 4.67
CA CYS A 63 2.34 -6.71 5.61
C CYS A 63 2.83 -6.84 7.07
N GLY A 64 2.14 -6.22 8.03
CA GLY A 64 2.49 -6.26 9.45
C GLY A 64 1.48 -7.07 10.27
N LEU A 65 1.93 -8.03 11.07
CA LEU A 65 1.08 -8.69 12.08
C LEU A 65 1.70 -8.49 13.46
N ALA A 66 0.85 -8.29 14.47
CA ALA A 66 1.25 -8.21 15.87
C ALA A 66 0.16 -8.82 16.75
N GLY A 67 0.55 -9.56 17.78
CA GLY A 67 -0.36 -10.07 18.81
C GLY A 67 0.28 -9.98 20.18
N ILE A 68 -0.54 -10.03 21.22
CA ILE A 68 -0.08 -10.14 22.60
C ILE A 68 -0.95 -11.15 23.34
N ILE A 69 -0.29 -11.94 24.19
CA ILE A 69 -0.90 -12.99 24.98
C ILE A 69 -0.30 -12.96 26.40
N ALA A 70 -1.15 -12.69 27.39
CA ALA A 70 -0.73 -12.45 28.77
C ALA A 70 -0.47 -13.75 29.53
N VAL A 71 0.65 -13.84 30.26
CA VAL A 71 0.98 -15.01 31.07
C VAL A 71 0.22 -14.99 32.40
N LYS A 72 -0.48 -16.08 32.72
CA LYS A 72 -1.17 -16.36 33.97
C LYS A 72 -0.45 -17.48 34.72
N GLY A 73 0.26 -17.13 35.80
CA GLY A 73 0.94 -18.10 36.68
C GLY A 73 2.47 -17.98 36.77
N GLY A 74 3.07 -16.86 36.38
CA GLY A 74 4.49 -16.56 36.59
C GLY A 74 4.86 -16.19 38.03
N ALA A 75 6.16 -16.11 38.34
CA ALA A 75 6.66 -15.62 39.62
C ALA A 75 6.06 -14.23 39.94
N GLN A 76 5.73 -13.97 41.20
CA GLN A 76 5.20 -12.66 41.59
C GLN A 76 6.21 -11.56 41.22
N PRO A 77 5.82 -10.56 40.42
CA PRO A 77 6.74 -9.52 39.98
C PRO A 77 7.27 -8.69 41.16
N ALA A 78 8.49 -8.19 41.00
CA ALA A 78 9.19 -7.39 41.99
C ALA A 78 8.40 -6.12 42.39
N ALA A 79 8.64 -5.63 43.61
CA ALA A 79 8.06 -4.37 44.07
C ALA A 79 8.62 -3.17 43.27
N LEU A 80 7.90 -2.06 43.24
CA LEU A 80 8.40 -0.81 42.68
C LEU A 80 9.52 -0.25 43.57
N GLU A 81 10.75 -0.20 43.08
CA GLU A 81 11.94 0.25 43.84
C GLU A 81 12.53 1.56 43.31
N LEU A 82 11.74 2.65 43.32
CA LEU A 82 12.21 3.98 42.87
C LEU A 82 13.41 4.50 43.68
N ASP A 83 13.48 4.21 44.98
CA ASP A 83 14.60 4.64 45.83
C ASP A 83 15.93 3.99 45.40
N ALA A 84 15.90 2.76 44.87
CA ALA A 84 17.09 2.09 44.36
C ALA A 84 17.54 2.71 43.03
N LEU A 85 16.58 3.02 42.15
CA LEU A 85 16.84 3.74 40.91
C LEU A 85 17.47 5.11 41.16
N GLU A 86 16.92 5.90 42.10
CA GLU A 86 17.48 7.20 42.48
C GLU A 86 18.94 7.10 42.94
N ARG A 87 19.30 6.09 43.74
CA ARG A 87 20.69 5.86 44.15
C ARG A 87 21.62 5.51 42.99
N LEU A 88 21.17 4.71 42.04
CA LEU A 88 21.94 4.37 40.84
C LEU A 88 22.16 5.59 39.94
N VAL A 89 21.13 6.46 39.79
CA VAL A 89 21.27 7.72 39.07
C VAL A 89 22.22 8.68 39.79
N ASP A 90 22.14 8.80 41.12
CA ASP A 90 23.08 9.58 41.93
C ASP A 90 24.54 9.11 41.73
N ALA A 91 24.75 7.81 41.56
CA ALA A 91 26.07 7.23 41.32
C ALA A 91 26.58 7.58 39.91
N ALA A 92 25.74 7.43 38.89
CA ALA A 92 26.09 7.78 37.51
C ALA A 92 26.42 9.27 37.35
N GLU A 93 25.67 10.17 38.00
CA GLU A 93 25.92 11.62 37.96
C GLU A 93 27.25 12.04 38.61
N LYS A 94 27.77 11.26 39.56
CA LYS A 94 29.04 11.54 40.23
C LYS A 94 30.26 11.05 39.45
N ALA A 95 30.06 10.23 38.42
CA ALA A 95 31.10 9.57 37.66
C ALA A 95 31.08 10.01 36.19
N ASP A 96 31.06 11.32 35.96
CA ASP A 96 31.08 11.89 34.61
C ASP A 96 32.46 11.75 33.92
N LEU A 97 32.53 12.07 32.62
CA LEU A 97 33.76 11.86 31.86
C LEU A 97 34.91 12.71 32.40
N ALA A 98 34.63 13.92 32.88
CA ALA A 98 35.63 14.80 33.48
C ALA A 98 36.20 14.23 34.78
N ALA A 99 35.36 13.63 35.63
CA ALA A 99 35.77 12.98 36.87
C ALA A 99 36.62 11.72 36.63
N CYS A 100 36.41 11.01 35.52
CA CYS A 100 37.18 9.82 35.17
C CYS A 100 38.38 10.10 34.23
N ALA A 101 38.57 11.34 33.77
CA ALA A 101 39.61 11.71 32.80
C ALA A 101 41.05 11.51 33.31
N ASP A 102 41.27 11.60 34.63
CA ASP A 102 42.58 11.41 35.26
C ASP A 102 43.03 9.93 35.34
N HIS A 103 42.14 8.98 34.98
CA HIS A 103 42.39 7.53 35.03
C HIS A 103 41.92 6.80 33.75
N PRO A 104 42.51 7.09 32.58
CA PRO A 104 42.06 6.58 31.28
C PRO A 104 42.04 5.05 31.19
N ASP A 105 42.98 4.36 31.85
CA ASP A 105 43.05 2.89 31.89
C ASP A 105 41.86 2.24 32.62
N THR A 106 41.11 3.00 33.42
CA THR A 106 39.95 2.54 34.19
C THR A 106 38.63 3.15 33.71
N ILE A 107 38.63 3.83 32.56
CA ILE A 107 37.45 4.57 32.07
C ILE A 107 36.22 3.66 31.92
N ALA A 108 36.41 2.40 31.50
CA ALA A 108 35.34 1.41 31.36
C ALA A 108 34.68 1.03 32.70
N GLU A 109 35.42 1.12 33.80
CA GLU A 109 34.97 0.77 35.15
C GLU A 109 34.43 2.00 35.90
N CYS A 110 34.99 3.19 35.62
CA CYS A 110 34.62 4.45 36.28
C CYS A 110 33.45 5.15 35.60
N TYR A 111 33.46 5.27 34.27
CA TYR A 111 32.56 6.18 33.55
C TYR A 111 31.08 5.80 33.71
N LEU A 112 30.28 6.73 34.24
CA LEU A 112 28.88 6.54 34.63
C LEU A 112 28.66 5.35 35.58
N GLY A 113 29.67 5.00 36.38
CA GLY A 113 29.67 3.86 37.30
C GLY A 113 29.99 2.52 36.64
N GLY A 114 30.44 2.52 35.38
CA GLY A 114 30.81 1.33 34.62
C GLY A 114 29.63 0.61 33.96
N ALA A 115 29.95 -0.31 33.06
CA ALA A 115 28.95 -1.02 32.24
C ALA A 115 27.94 -1.83 33.09
N ASP A 116 28.39 -2.48 34.17
CA ASP A 116 27.53 -3.29 35.04
C ASP A 116 26.46 -2.44 35.73
N THR A 117 26.85 -1.31 36.33
CA THR A 117 25.94 -0.36 36.99
C THR A 117 24.93 0.22 36.00
N LEU A 118 25.38 0.58 34.79
CA LEU A 118 24.50 1.09 33.74
C LEU A 118 23.50 0.05 33.24
N ASN A 119 23.94 -1.20 33.06
CA ASN A 119 23.07 -2.29 32.65
C ASN A 119 22.08 -2.67 33.76
N GLU A 120 22.50 -2.62 35.02
CA GLU A 120 21.61 -2.78 36.18
C GLU A 120 20.54 -1.69 36.20
N LEU A 121 20.94 -0.42 36.04
CA LEU A 121 20.04 0.72 35.98
C LEU A 121 19.05 0.61 34.82
N LEU A 122 19.52 0.29 33.60
CA LEU A 122 18.66 0.08 32.44
C LEU A 122 17.68 -1.08 32.66
N THR A 123 18.15 -2.19 33.24
CA THR A 123 17.30 -3.35 33.58
C THR A 123 16.23 -2.97 34.60
N ALA A 124 16.60 -2.22 35.65
CA ALA A 124 15.68 -1.75 36.67
C ALA A 124 14.63 -0.77 36.10
N ILE A 125 15.02 0.12 35.17
CA ILE A 125 14.08 0.99 34.44
C ILE A 125 13.14 0.16 33.56
N ARG A 126 13.66 -0.82 32.81
CA ARG A 126 12.82 -1.69 31.95
C ARG A 126 11.82 -2.51 32.78
N ARG A 127 12.17 -2.91 34.01
CA ARG A 127 11.24 -3.59 34.94
C ARG A 127 10.02 -2.73 35.30
N LEU A 128 10.12 -1.40 35.24
CA LEU A 128 8.98 -0.52 35.46
C LEU A 128 7.83 -0.73 34.45
N LYS A 129 8.15 -1.32 33.28
CA LYS A 129 7.15 -1.67 32.26
C LYS A 129 6.30 -2.87 32.66
N GLN A 130 6.78 -3.74 33.56
CA GLN A 130 6.04 -4.92 34.01
C GLN A 130 4.73 -4.55 34.68
N GLU A 131 3.77 -5.48 34.68
CA GLU A 131 2.40 -5.25 35.12
C GLU A 131 2.28 -4.52 36.47
N ARG A 132 2.90 -5.04 37.54
CA ARG A 132 2.75 -4.48 38.89
C ARG A 132 3.41 -3.10 39.08
N PRO A 133 4.68 -2.89 38.68
CA PRO A 133 5.27 -1.56 38.65
C PRO A 133 4.46 -0.56 37.82
N PHE A 134 4.00 -0.94 36.62
CA PHE A 134 3.20 -0.08 35.76
C PHE A 134 1.86 0.30 36.41
N LEU A 135 1.14 -0.66 37.01
CA LEU A 135 -0.11 -0.39 37.74
C LEU A 135 0.10 0.62 38.88
N THR A 136 1.21 0.49 39.60
CA THR A 136 1.57 1.42 40.69
C THR A 136 1.82 2.81 40.14
N LEU A 137 2.61 2.93 39.06
CA LEU A 137 2.89 4.20 38.39
C LEU A 137 1.60 4.83 37.84
N PHE A 138 0.75 4.04 37.18
CA PHE A 138 -0.49 4.50 36.57
C PHE A 138 -1.45 5.12 37.62
N LYS A 139 -1.57 4.49 38.79
CA LYS A 139 -2.50 4.93 39.85
C LYS A 139 -1.97 6.02 40.76
N ASN A 140 -0.65 6.24 40.83
CA ASN A 140 -0.03 7.13 41.81
C ASN A 140 0.73 8.31 41.16
N PRO A 141 0.12 9.50 41.09
CA PRO A 141 0.74 10.70 40.53
C PRO A 141 2.08 11.07 41.17
N ALA A 142 2.27 10.84 42.48
CA ALA A 142 3.53 11.15 43.16
C ALA A 142 4.69 10.28 42.63
N THR A 143 4.42 9.01 42.32
CA THR A 143 5.43 8.13 41.69
C THR A 143 5.71 8.53 40.24
N GLN A 144 4.72 9.05 39.52
CA GLN A 144 4.93 9.60 38.16
C GLN A 144 5.84 10.84 38.20
N THR A 145 5.65 11.73 39.18
CA THR A 145 6.51 12.91 39.36
C THR A 145 7.96 12.52 39.64
N ARG A 146 8.19 11.53 40.54
CA ARG A 146 9.54 11.01 40.82
C ARG A 146 10.20 10.41 39.58
N MET A 147 9.46 9.62 38.80
CA MET A 147 9.94 9.05 37.54
C MET A 147 10.31 10.14 36.51
N ALA A 148 9.50 11.21 36.41
CA ALA A 148 9.77 12.33 35.51
C ALA A 148 11.02 13.14 35.94
N ASP A 149 11.27 13.25 37.26
CA ASP A 149 12.49 13.86 37.80
C ASP A 149 13.73 13.05 37.39
N LEU A 150 13.70 11.73 37.53
CA LEU A 150 14.77 10.83 37.05
C LEU A 150 15.06 11.03 35.55
N GLY A 151 14.02 11.09 34.71
CA GLY A 151 14.18 11.33 33.27
C GLY A 151 14.81 12.69 32.96
N SER A 152 14.46 13.73 33.74
CA SER A 152 15.02 15.08 33.58
C SER A 152 16.48 15.15 33.99
N ARG A 153 16.85 14.50 35.10
CA ARG A 153 18.22 14.39 35.60
C ARG A 153 19.14 13.68 34.61
N LEU A 154 18.72 12.51 34.12
CA LEU A 154 19.49 11.76 33.11
C LEU A 154 19.64 12.55 31.80
N SER A 155 18.60 13.30 31.37
CA SER A 155 18.68 14.17 30.19
C SER A 155 19.70 15.30 30.35
N ALA A 156 19.77 15.89 31.55
CA ALA A 156 20.76 16.92 31.85
C ALA A 156 22.19 16.35 31.85
N LEU A 157 22.38 15.14 32.39
CA LEU A 157 23.65 14.41 32.34
C LEU A 157 24.06 14.12 30.88
N LEU A 158 23.16 13.53 30.09
CA LEU A 158 23.39 13.22 28.67
C LEU A 158 23.89 14.44 27.89
N LYS A 159 23.24 15.58 28.06
CA LYS A 159 23.59 16.81 27.34
C LYS A 159 25.01 17.27 27.67
N ARG A 160 25.44 17.15 28.93
CA ARG A 160 26.82 17.48 29.34
C ARG A 160 27.82 16.52 28.71
N GLU A 161 27.57 15.22 28.83
CA GLU A 161 28.49 14.18 28.35
C GLU A 161 28.68 14.19 26.83
N GLN A 162 27.59 14.40 26.06
CA GLN A 162 27.69 14.52 24.61
C GLN A 162 28.53 15.73 24.17
N ALA A 163 28.44 16.85 24.90
CA ALA A 163 29.23 18.03 24.60
C ALA A 163 30.73 17.78 24.85
N VAL A 164 31.07 17.11 25.96
CA VAL A 164 32.47 16.76 26.28
C VAL A 164 33.03 15.78 25.25
N LEU A 165 32.29 14.74 24.88
CA LEU A 165 32.74 13.77 23.87
C LEU A 165 32.98 14.44 22.51
N ALA A 166 32.09 15.33 22.08
CA ALA A 166 32.23 16.03 20.81
C ALA A 166 33.50 16.91 20.75
N ASP A 167 33.86 17.56 21.87
CA ASP A 167 35.04 18.42 21.97
C ASP A 167 36.36 17.61 22.00
N GLN A 168 36.34 16.41 22.60
CA GLN A 168 37.56 15.65 22.90
C GLN A 168 37.77 14.37 22.06
N ALA A 169 36.80 13.94 21.24
CA ALA A 169 36.87 12.64 20.54
C ALA A 169 38.12 12.44 19.66
N GLY A 170 38.69 13.52 19.11
CA GLY A 170 39.89 13.50 18.28
C GLY A 170 41.20 13.25 19.04
N SER A 171 41.23 13.59 20.34
CA SER A 171 42.41 13.45 21.23
C SER A 171 42.32 12.25 22.17
N LEU A 172 41.12 11.74 22.45
CA LEU A 172 40.92 10.55 23.26
C LEU A 172 41.36 9.27 22.54
N GLU A 173 41.80 8.25 23.30
CA GLU A 173 42.06 6.92 22.76
C GLU A 173 40.80 6.28 22.16
N SER A 174 40.95 5.42 21.15
CA SER A 174 39.79 4.79 20.50
C SER A 174 38.95 3.91 21.40
N ALA A 175 39.58 3.19 22.35
CA ALA A 175 38.88 2.38 23.33
C ALA A 175 38.01 3.26 24.25
N THR A 176 38.56 4.40 24.70
CA THR A 176 37.84 5.39 25.50
C THR A 176 36.62 5.96 24.78
N VAL A 177 36.77 6.38 23.52
CA VAL A 177 35.64 6.89 22.72
C VAL A 177 34.55 5.84 22.53
N GLU A 178 34.93 4.57 22.32
CA GLU A 178 33.97 3.46 22.17
C GLU A 178 33.17 3.22 23.45
N VAL A 179 33.84 3.19 24.61
CA VAL A 179 33.20 3.07 25.93
C VAL A 179 32.24 4.22 26.18
N VAL A 180 32.72 5.46 26.04
CA VAL A 180 31.92 6.66 26.31
C VAL A 180 30.71 6.73 25.38
N SER A 181 30.91 6.48 24.08
CA SER A 181 29.81 6.47 23.11
C SER A 181 28.79 5.38 23.43
N SER A 182 29.23 4.19 23.83
CA SER A 182 28.33 3.08 24.18
C SER A 182 27.50 3.42 25.43
N HIS A 183 28.13 3.93 26.49
CA HIS A 183 27.45 4.35 27.72
C HIS A 183 26.45 5.50 27.47
N ILE A 184 26.79 6.46 26.61
CA ILE A 184 25.87 7.52 26.15
C ILE A 184 24.65 6.95 25.42
N GLU A 185 24.82 5.90 24.62
CA GLU A 185 23.69 5.23 23.96
C GLU A 185 22.75 4.56 24.95
N ILE A 186 23.29 3.87 25.96
CA ILE A 186 22.50 3.28 27.05
C ILE A 186 21.75 4.38 27.82
N LEU A 187 22.40 5.50 28.13
CA LEU A 187 21.79 6.64 28.83
C LEU A 187 20.58 7.22 28.07
N LYS A 188 20.72 7.40 26.75
CA LYS A 188 19.62 7.82 25.88
C LYS A 188 18.47 6.80 25.87
N ASP A 189 18.77 5.49 25.88
CA ASP A 189 17.76 4.44 25.91
C ASP A 189 16.98 4.47 27.23
N MET A 190 17.65 4.72 28.36
CA MET A 190 17.02 4.90 29.67
C MET A 190 16.08 6.11 29.68
N ILE A 191 16.55 7.26 29.18
CA ILE A 191 15.74 8.49 29.08
C ILE A 191 14.50 8.25 28.21
N TRP A 192 14.67 7.59 27.07
CA TRP A 192 13.58 7.26 26.18
C TRP A 192 12.56 6.32 26.84
N CYS A 193 13.03 5.29 27.56
CA CYS A 193 12.17 4.36 28.27
C CYS A 193 11.31 5.08 29.32
N LEU A 194 11.91 5.96 30.14
CA LEU A 194 11.20 6.73 31.17
C LEU A 194 10.18 7.70 30.57
N ASN A 195 10.57 8.48 29.57
CA ASN A 195 9.75 9.58 29.05
C ASN A 195 8.69 9.11 28.03
N VAL A 196 9.05 8.17 27.15
CA VAL A 196 8.20 7.77 26.02
C VAL A 196 7.54 6.42 26.26
N GLU A 197 8.29 5.39 26.64
CA GLU A 197 7.72 4.04 26.82
C GLU A 197 6.93 3.89 28.13
N LEU A 198 7.21 4.73 29.14
CA LEU A 198 6.50 4.73 30.42
C LEU A 198 5.56 5.94 30.54
N ALA A 199 6.10 7.16 30.68
CA ALA A 199 5.28 8.34 30.99
C ALA A 199 4.22 8.62 29.90
N ALA A 200 4.60 8.64 28.62
CA ALA A 200 3.63 8.87 27.55
C ALA A 200 2.60 7.73 27.44
N ASN A 201 3.00 6.48 27.68
CA ASN A 201 2.09 5.34 27.65
C ASN A 201 1.08 5.33 28.80
N ILE A 202 1.42 5.83 29.99
CA ILE A 202 0.41 6.05 31.05
C ILE A 202 -0.72 6.93 30.51
N GLY A 203 -0.38 8.04 29.83
CA GLY A 203 -1.36 8.91 29.19
C GLY A 203 -2.14 8.25 28.05
N ARG A 204 -1.46 7.47 27.19
CA ARG A 204 -2.12 6.75 26.08
C ARG A 204 -3.07 5.65 26.55
N VAL A 205 -2.71 4.93 27.61
CA VAL A 205 -3.57 3.91 28.24
C VAL A 205 -4.79 4.57 28.87
N ALA A 206 -4.60 5.64 29.65
CA ALA A 206 -5.72 6.41 30.19
C ALA A 206 -6.63 6.96 29.06
N GLY A 207 -6.05 7.38 27.94
CA GLY A 207 -6.77 7.89 26.78
C GLY A 207 -7.57 6.85 25.99
N LEU A 208 -7.36 5.54 26.22
CA LEU A 208 -8.19 4.46 25.66
C LEU A 208 -9.41 4.11 26.53
N MET A 209 -9.38 4.53 27.80
CA MET A 209 -10.48 4.31 28.74
C MET A 209 -11.54 5.41 28.61
N ASP A 210 -12.75 5.13 29.11
CA ASP A 210 -13.91 6.04 29.11
C ASP A 210 -13.73 7.37 29.90
N GLY A 211 -12.56 7.58 30.52
CA GLY A 211 -12.24 8.80 31.28
C GLY A 211 -12.87 8.85 32.67
N SER A 212 -13.48 7.75 33.15
CA SER A 212 -13.95 7.64 34.52
C SER A 212 -12.79 7.72 35.54
N ALA A 213 -13.03 8.41 36.67
CA ALA A 213 -12.07 8.48 37.77
C ALA A 213 -11.92 7.13 38.50
N ASP A 214 -12.95 6.28 38.42
CA ASP A 214 -12.89 4.89 38.86
C ASP A 214 -12.45 4.01 37.70
N HIS A 215 -11.17 3.63 37.70
CA HIS A 215 -10.58 2.79 36.67
C HIS A 215 -11.00 1.31 36.77
N GLY A 216 -11.83 0.94 37.75
CA GLY A 216 -12.27 -0.44 37.97
C GLY A 216 -11.14 -1.35 38.42
N PRO A 217 -11.22 -2.67 38.13
CA PRO A 217 -10.23 -3.64 38.59
C PRO A 217 -8.87 -3.46 37.86
N ASP A 218 -7.78 -3.82 38.52
CA ASP A 218 -6.41 -3.76 37.97
C ASP A 218 -6.28 -4.49 36.63
N SER A 219 -7.02 -5.59 36.46
CA SER A 219 -7.09 -6.35 35.21
C SER A 219 -7.58 -5.52 34.02
N ARG A 220 -8.42 -4.50 34.24
CA ARG A 220 -8.87 -3.56 33.20
C ARG A 220 -7.71 -2.69 32.73
N ILE A 221 -6.91 -2.15 33.65
CA ILE A 221 -5.72 -1.35 33.31
C ILE A 221 -4.69 -2.21 32.58
N THR A 222 -4.45 -3.44 33.04
CA THR A 222 -3.55 -4.39 32.37
C THR A 222 -4.00 -4.69 30.94
N LEU A 223 -5.30 -4.91 30.72
CA LEU A 223 -5.85 -5.11 29.38
C LEU A 223 -5.61 -3.90 28.46
N PHE A 224 -5.91 -2.68 28.93
CA PHE A 224 -5.67 -1.48 28.12
C PHE A 224 -4.19 -1.19 27.88
N ARG A 225 -3.29 -1.53 28.82
CA ARG A 225 -1.83 -1.52 28.59
C ARG A 225 -1.47 -2.43 27.41
N GLN A 226 -2.00 -3.65 27.38
CA GLN A 226 -1.68 -4.63 26.34
C GLN A 226 -2.29 -4.24 24.97
N ILE A 227 -3.51 -3.70 24.95
CA ILE A 227 -4.10 -3.11 23.75
C ILE A 227 -3.22 -1.96 23.25
N ASN A 228 -2.76 -1.08 24.14
CA ASN A 228 -1.87 0.02 23.79
C ASN A 228 -0.53 -0.48 23.22
N ALA A 229 0.07 -1.53 23.80
CA ALA A 229 1.30 -2.13 23.30
C ALA A 229 1.13 -2.67 21.87
N VAL A 230 0.03 -3.39 21.59
CA VAL A 230 -0.29 -3.87 20.23
C VAL A 230 -0.56 -2.73 19.25
N LEU A 231 -1.25 -1.67 19.68
CA LEU A 231 -1.50 -0.50 18.84
C LEU A 231 -0.21 0.29 18.55
N ASN A 232 0.68 0.47 19.54
CA ASN A 232 2.00 1.06 19.34
C ASN A 232 2.86 0.22 18.38
N SER A 233 2.81 -1.11 18.52
CA SER A 233 3.48 -2.03 17.60
C SER A 233 3.02 -1.83 16.16
N ILE A 234 1.71 -1.78 15.95
CA ILE A 234 1.13 -1.66 14.61
C ILE A 234 1.34 -0.26 14.03
N ASP A 235 1.38 0.79 14.85
CA ASP A 235 1.75 2.15 14.42
C ASP A 235 3.16 2.19 13.81
N ARG A 236 4.12 1.49 14.43
CA ARG A 236 5.48 1.34 13.90
C ARG A 236 5.54 0.50 12.63
N LEU A 237 4.70 -0.54 12.53
CA LEU A 237 4.66 -1.45 11.39
C LEU A 237 3.81 -0.93 10.22
N GLU A 238 3.01 0.13 10.42
CA GLU A 238 2.11 0.67 9.40
C GLU A 238 2.84 1.15 8.14
N VAL A 239 4.11 1.56 8.27
CA VAL A 239 4.99 1.88 7.12
C VAL A 239 5.12 0.71 6.12
N ARG A 240 4.85 -0.52 6.57
CA ARG A 240 4.85 -1.74 5.75
C ARG A 240 3.46 -2.16 5.26
N GLY A 241 2.36 -1.56 5.72
CA GLY A 241 1.01 -2.03 5.41
C GLY A 241 -0.10 -1.05 5.74
N ARG A 242 -0.15 0.08 5.02
CA ARG A 242 -1.06 1.19 5.37
C ARG A 242 -2.48 1.06 4.81
N ASP A 243 -2.74 0.16 3.86
CA ASP A 243 -4.02 0.12 3.13
C ASP A 243 -5.22 -0.14 4.06
N SER A 244 -5.04 -0.95 5.08
CA SER A 244 -6.06 -1.21 6.11
C SER A 244 -5.43 -1.72 7.39
N ALA A 245 -6.11 -1.54 8.51
CA ALA A 245 -5.72 -2.11 9.79
C ALA A 245 -6.93 -2.65 10.56
N GLY A 246 -6.73 -3.74 11.28
CA GLY A 246 -7.78 -4.34 12.09
C GLY A 246 -7.24 -4.98 13.35
N ILE A 247 -8.02 -4.91 14.42
CA ILE A 247 -7.69 -5.44 15.75
C ILE A 247 -8.86 -6.30 16.24
N SER A 248 -8.55 -7.45 16.80
CA SER A 248 -9.48 -8.36 17.45
C SER A 248 -9.02 -8.64 18.86
N ILE A 249 -9.94 -8.50 19.81
CA ILE A 249 -9.71 -8.75 21.22
C ILE A 249 -10.63 -9.90 21.61
N LEU A 250 -10.06 -11.03 22.03
CA LEU A 250 -10.76 -12.23 22.47
C LEU A 250 -10.74 -12.32 24.00
N PHE A 251 -11.89 -12.58 24.59
CA PHE A 251 -12.08 -12.84 26.02
C PHE A 251 -12.64 -14.24 26.23
N ILE A 252 -12.19 -14.90 27.29
CA ILE A 252 -12.79 -16.12 27.82
C ILE A 252 -13.31 -15.80 29.22
N LEU A 253 -14.63 -15.73 29.36
CA LEU A 253 -15.31 -15.37 30.60
C LEU A 253 -15.92 -16.60 31.26
N PRO A 254 -15.89 -16.71 32.60
CA PRO A 254 -16.81 -17.59 33.32
C PRO A 254 -18.26 -17.24 32.98
N ALA A 255 -19.15 -18.23 32.89
CA ALA A 255 -20.56 -17.97 32.56
C ALA A 255 -21.24 -16.98 33.53
N GLU A 256 -20.89 -17.01 34.82
CA GLU A 256 -21.37 -16.05 35.82
C GLU A 256 -20.95 -14.59 35.52
N ALA A 257 -19.71 -14.39 35.05
CA ALA A 257 -19.21 -13.07 34.71
C ALA A 257 -19.88 -12.54 33.43
N TYR A 258 -20.15 -13.42 32.46
CA TYR A 258 -20.90 -13.08 31.26
C TYR A 258 -22.36 -12.72 31.56
N ASN A 259 -23.03 -13.48 32.43
CA ASN A 259 -24.41 -13.17 32.84
C ASN A 259 -24.50 -11.79 33.52
N ALA A 260 -23.56 -11.49 34.42
CA ALA A 260 -23.47 -10.17 35.06
C ALA A 260 -23.20 -9.05 34.04
N LEU A 261 -22.38 -9.32 33.01
CA LEU A 261 -22.15 -8.39 31.91
C LEU A 261 -23.42 -8.17 31.07
N GLU A 262 -24.16 -9.23 30.72
CA GLU A 262 -25.44 -9.11 29.98
C GLU A 262 -26.45 -8.24 30.74
N GLU A 263 -26.53 -8.37 32.07
CA GLU A 263 -27.37 -7.51 32.90
C GLU A 263 -26.99 -6.02 32.80
N THR A 264 -25.71 -5.71 32.59
CA THR A 264 -25.30 -4.30 32.41
C THR A 264 -25.86 -3.72 31.12
N PHE A 265 -26.11 -4.53 30.08
CA PHE A 265 -26.71 -4.07 28.82
C PHE A 265 -28.24 -3.88 28.90
N ALA A 266 -28.84 -3.87 30.10
CA ALA A 266 -30.28 -3.71 30.31
C ALA A 266 -30.88 -2.38 29.79
N ASP A 267 -30.05 -1.38 29.47
CA ASP A 267 -30.48 -0.26 28.63
C ASP A 267 -30.86 -0.77 27.24
N GLN A 268 -32.11 -0.54 26.84
CA GLN A 268 -32.66 -1.00 25.55
C GLN A 268 -31.77 -0.60 24.37
N SER A 269 -31.14 0.58 24.39
CA SER A 269 -30.26 1.03 23.31
C SER A 269 -28.99 0.21 23.17
N LEU A 270 -28.34 -0.13 24.29
CA LEU A 270 -27.11 -0.91 24.32
C LEU A 270 -27.37 -2.38 24.02
N GLY A 271 -28.44 -2.95 24.57
CA GLY A 271 -28.86 -4.32 24.28
C GLY A 271 -29.16 -4.53 22.80
N GLU A 272 -29.92 -3.62 22.17
CA GLU A 272 -30.18 -3.66 20.73
C GLU A 272 -28.89 -3.51 19.89
N SER A 273 -27.98 -2.63 20.31
CA SER A 273 -26.69 -2.45 19.64
C SER A 273 -25.79 -3.70 19.74
N PHE A 274 -25.72 -4.32 20.91
CA PHE A 274 -24.98 -5.56 21.15
C PHE A 274 -25.51 -6.69 20.27
N ALA A 275 -26.82 -6.92 20.27
CA ALA A 275 -27.45 -7.94 19.43
C ALA A 275 -27.21 -7.70 17.93
N ARG A 276 -27.37 -6.45 17.45
CA ARG A 276 -27.10 -6.09 16.05
C ARG A 276 -25.65 -6.33 15.64
N ARG A 277 -24.69 -6.11 16.54
CA ARG A 277 -23.25 -6.34 16.28
C ARG A 277 -22.89 -7.82 16.19
N MET A 278 -23.73 -8.71 16.75
CA MET A 278 -23.59 -10.17 16.67
C MET A 278 -24.25 -10.79 15.42
N GLN A 279 -25.22 -10.11 14.81
CA GLN A 279 -26.01 -10.63 13.68
C GLN A 279 -25.44 -10.28 12.30
N ARG A 280 -24.13 -9.99 12.19
CA ARG A 280 -23.52 -9.60 10.91
C ARG A 280 -23.09 -10.81 10.10
N ASP A 281 -23.26 -10.73 8.77
CA ASP A 281 -22.87 -11.80 7.83
C ASP A 281 -21.35 -11.82 7.53
N VAL A 282 -20.65 -10.73 7.85
CA VAL A 282 -19.22 -10.54 7.59
C VAL A 282 -18.56 -9.88 8.79
N LEU A 283 -17.39 -10.39 9.20
CA LEU A 283 -16.55 -9.78 10.22
C LEU A 283 -16.05 -8.39 9.77
N SER A 284 -16.76 -7.36 10.22
CA SER A 284 -16.62 -5.95 9.88
C SER A 284 -16.27 -5.12 11.12
N ASN A 285 -16.00 -3.82 10.96
CA ASN A 285 -15.69 -2.91 12.06
C ASN A 285 -16.82 -2.91 13.09
N THR A 286 -16.49 -2.99 14.37
CA THR A 286 -17.40 -3.17 15.52
C THR A 286 -18.09 -4.53 15.60
N SER A 287 -17.74 -5.56 14.83
CA SER A 287 -18.41 -6.87 14.98
C SER A 287 -18.14 -7.50 16.35
N ILE A 288 -19.13 -8.25 16.85
CA ILE A 288 -19.01 -9.05 18.08
C ILE A 288 -19.31 -10.51 17.75
N SER A 289 -18.46 -11.42 18.19
CA SER A 289 -18.71 -12.87 18.12
C SER A 289 -18.83 -13.42 19.52
N CYS A 290 -19.79 -14.32 19.74
CA CYS A 290 -20.04 -14.92 21.05
C CYS A 290 -20.24 -16.42 20.87
N ASN A 291 -19.51 -17.21 21.66
CA ASN A 291 -19.64 -18.65 21.70
C ASN A 291 -19.76 -19.14 23.14
N ARG A 292 -20.82 -19.89 23.44
CA ARG A 292 -21.04 -20.51 24.76
C ARG A 292 -20.55 -21.95 24.71
N THR A 293 -19.62 -22.30 25.60
CA THR A 293 -18.97 -23.61 25.60
C THR A 293 -18.57 -24.02 27.03
N THR A 294 -17.77 -25.07 27.18
CA THR A 294 -17.20 -25.51 28.45
C THR A 294 -15.67 -25.50 28.41
N ASP A 295 -15.03 -25.28 29.55
CA ASP A 295 -13.59 -25.46 29.70
C ASP A 295 -13.19 -26.96 29.75
N ALA A 296 -11.90 -27.23 29.95
CA ALA A 296 -11.37 -28.59 30.01
C ALA A 296 -11.91 -29.41 31.21
N ASP A 297 -12.35 -28.73 32.26
CA ASP A 297 -12.92 -29.34 33.47
C ASP A 297 -14.46 -29.45 33.38
N GLY A 298 -15.06 -29.02 32.26
CA GLY A 298 -16.49 -29.06 32.01
C GLY A 298 -17.27 -27.86 32.59
N ASN A 299 -16.59 -26.83 33.10
CA ASN A 299 -17.27 -25.64 33.61
C ASN A 299 -17.76 -24.75 32.45
N PRO A 300 -18.95 -24.16 32.57
CA PRO A 300 -19.49 -23.30 31.51
C PRO A 300 -18.69 -22.00 31.40
N ILE A 301 -18.27 -21.70 30.18
CA ILE A 301 -17.52 -20.49 29.81
C ILE A 301 -18.15 -19.84 28.58
N VAL A 302 -17.90 -18.55 28.41
CA VAL A 302 -18.36 -17.79 27.25
C VAL A 302 -17.16 -17.11 26.62
N ALA A 303 -16.94 -17.39 25.34
CA ALA A 303 -15.95 -16.70 24.53
C ALA A 303 -16.61 -15.51 23.84
N LEU A 304 -15.98 -14.34 23.93
CA LEU A 304 -16.48 -13.10 23.34
C LEU A 304 -15.34 -12.40 22.59
N THR A 305 -15.57 -11.98 21.34
CA THR A 305 -14.62 -11.11 20.63
C THR A 305 -15.23 -9.78 20.28
N VAL A 306 -14.42 -8.72 20.33
CA VAL A 306 -14.74 -7.43 19.72
C VAL A 306 -13.69 -7.11 18.66
N VAL A 307 -14.15 -6.67 17.48
CA VAL A 307 -13.28 -6.40 16.33
C VAL A 307 -13.47 -4.98 15.82
N TYR A 308 -12.37 -4.28 15.55
CA TYR A 308 -12.37 -2.97 14.90
C TYR A 308 -11.53 -3.03 13.63
N LYS A 309 -11.99 -2.38 12.57
CA LYS A 309 -11.36 -2.42 11.24
C LYS A 309 -11.47 -1.07 10.55
N VAL A 310 -10.47 -0.74 9.75
CA VAL A 310 -10.46 0.42 8.87
C VAL A 310 -9.73 0.08 7.59
N ALA A 311 -10.27 0.51 6.46
CA ALA A 311 -9.61 0.42 5.17
C ALA A 311 -9.67 1.79 4.49
N ALA A 312 -8.51 2.28 4.06
CA ALA A 312 -8.39 3.56 3.41
C ALA A 312 -7.29 3.47 2.35
N GLU A 313 -7.60 3.74 1.09
CA GLU A 313 -6.59 3.79 0.02
C GLU A 313 -5.64 4.99 0.18
N ILE A 314 -6.09 6.06 0.85
CA ILE A 314 -5.34 7.31 1.02
C ILE A 314 -5.42 7.81 2.45
N GLY A 315 -4.30 8.35 2.92
CA GLY A 315 -4.11 8.97 4.23
C GLY A 315 -2.63 8.97 4.62
N SER A 316 -2.36 9.38 5.85
CA SER A 316 -1.03 9.48 6.44
C SER A 316 -0.78 8.33 7.41
N LEU A 317 0.50 8.00 7.63
CA LEU A 317 0.88 7.07 8.70
C LEU A 317 0.37 7.58 10.05
N GLY A 318 -0.22 6.67 10.82
CA GLY A 318 -0.91 6.86 12.08
C GLY A 318 -2.42 7.08 11.95
N ASP A 319 -2.98 7.28 10.74
CA ASP A 319 -4.43 7.50 10.56
C ASP A 319 -5.24 6.28 10.99
N ASN A 320 -4.82 5.08 10.58
CA ASN A 320 -5.54 3.86 10.90
C ASN A 320 -5.50 3.59 12.41
N ILE A 321 -4.33 3.75 13.04
CA ILE A 321 -4.19 3.51 14.48
C ILE A 321 -4.95 4.56 15.28
N ARG A 322 -4.96 5.85 14.87
CA ARG A 322 -5.82 6.88 15.47
C ARG A 322 -7.30 6.49 15.38
N PHE A 323 -7.74 5.98 14.24
CA PHE A 323 -9.11 5.49 14.07
C PHE A 323 -9.42 4.35 15.04
N LEU A 324 -8.56 3.33 15.12
CA LEU A 324 -8.74 2.19 16.03
C LEU A 324 -8.78 2.64 17.50
N ARG A 325 -7.86 3.53 17.92
CA ARG A 325 -7.83 4.10 19.28
C ARG A 325 -9.12 4.82 19.61
N ARG A 326 -9.63 5.64 18.68
CA ARG A 326 -10.89 6.36 18.85
C ARG A 326 -12.07 5.41 18.98
N GLN A 327 -12.18 4.41 18.10
CA GLN A 327 -13.25 3.42 18.15
C GLN A 327 -13.26 2.64 19.47
N ILE A 328 -12.10 2.19 19.95
CA ILE A 328 -11.98 1.50 21.25
C ILE A 328 -12.41 2.39 22.41
N ARG A 329 -11.99 3.66 22.40
CA ARG A 329 -12.34 4.63 23.45
C ARG A 329 -13.85 4.92 23.50
N GLU A 330 -14.46 5.10 22.33
CA GLU A 330 -15.86 5.52 22.19
C GLU A 330 -16.86 4.36 22.28
N ASP A 331 -16.40 3.11 22.24
CA ASP A 331 -17.26 1.92 22.28
C ASP A 331 -17.66 1.53 23.71
N GLU A 332 -18.82 2.03 24.14
CA GLU A 332 -19.37 1.76 25.49
C GLU A 332 -19.55 0.26 25.80
N ILE A 333 -19.91 -0.55 24.80
CA ILE A 333 -20.05 -2.01 24.98
C ILE A 333 -18.69 -2.61 25.33
N PHE A 334 -17.65 -2.23 24.59
CA PHE A 334 -16.30 -2.69 24.88
C PHE A 334 -15.79 -2.21 26.24
N GLN A 335 -16.08 -0.97 26.63
CA GLN A 335 -15.71 -0.46 27.95
C GLN A 335 -16.31 -1.31 29.08
N ARG A 336 -17.57 -1.76 28.95
CA ARG A 336 -18.22 -2.68 29.92
C ARG A 336 -17.63 -4.09 29.89
N ILE A 337 -17.36 -4.65 28.71
CA ILE A 337 -16.68 -5.95 28.57
C ILE A 337 -15.29 -5.90 29.25
N SER A 338 -14.54 -4.83 29.04
CA SER A 338 -13.18 -4.65 29.58
C SER A 338 -13.12 -4.65 31.11
N ALA A 339 -14.21 -4.27 31.78
CA ALA A 339 -14.32 -4.26 33.24
C ALA A 339 -14.75 -5.62 33.82
N SER A 340 -15.17 -6.57 32.98
CA SER A 340 -15.65 -7.88 33.41
C SER A 340 -14.51 -8.84 33.74
N ALA A 341 -14.74 -9.71 34.72
CA ALA A 341 -13.79 -10.77 35.06
C ALA A 341 -13.65 -11.76 33.89
N HIS A 342 -12.40 -12.11 33.56
CA HIS A 342 -12.09 -13.03 32.47
C HIS A 342 -10.91 -13.95 32.81
N THR A 343 -11.02 -15.21 32.41
CA THR A 343 -10.03 -16.26 32.67
C THR A 343 -8.87 -16.20 31.70
N PHE A 344 -9.07 -15.81 30.45
CA PHE A 344 -8.02 -15.58 29.46
C PHE A 344 -8.43 -14.46 28.51
N HIS A 345 -7.43 -13.81 27.90
CA HIS A 345 -7.67 -12.89 26.79
C HIS A 345 -6.47 -12.80 25.86
N SER A 346 -6.71 -12.47 24.59
CA SER A 346 -5.64 -12.21 23.61
C SER A 346 -6.01 -11.02 22.73
N VAL A 347 -5.01 -10.28 22.29
CA VAL A 347 -5.17 -9.19 21.33
C VAL A 347 -4.38 -9.53 20.08
N SER A 348 -5.03 -9.49 18.93
CA SER A 348 -4.44 -9.76 17.62
C SER A 348 -4.74 -8.60 16.68
N CYS A 349 -3.72 -8.05 16.04
CA CYS A 349 -3.84 -6.89 15.15
C CYS A 349 -3.00 -7.08 13.88
N HIS A 350 -3.44 -6.45 12.80
CA HIS A 350 -2.81 -6.55 11.49
C HIS A 350 -2.90 -5.23 10.74
N THR A 351 -1.83 -4.90 10.03
CA THR A 351 -1.75 -3.88 9.00
C THR A 351 -1.52 -4.55 7.65
N ARG A 352 -2.44 -4.31 6.71
CA ARG A 352 -2.45 -5.00 5.42
C ARG A 352 -1.94 -4.08 4.32
N TRP A 353 -1.03 -4.62 3.52
CA TRP A 353 -0.81 -4.20 2.15
C TRP A 353 -1.53 -5.21 1.27
N ALA A 354 -2.50 -4.77 0.47
CA ALA A 354 -3.33 -5.68 -0.30
C ALA A 354 -2.54 -6.31 -1.48
N SER A 355 -2.22 -7.61 -1.38
CA SER A 355 -1.70 -8.42 -2.51
C SER A 355 -2.83 -9.09 -3.30
N ILE A 356 -3.71 -9.81 -2.60
CA ILE A 356 -4.92 -10.47 -3.13
C ILE A 356 -6.15 -9.94 -2.38
N GLY A 357 -7.12 -9.40 -3.13
CA GLY A 357 -8.39 -8.88 -2.62
C GLY A 357 -8.41 -7.34 -2.47
N ALA A 358 -9.58 -6.74 -2.63
CA ALA A 358 -9.76 -5.29 -2.63
C ALA A 358 -9.33 -4.61 -1.31
N ILE A 359 -9.01 -3.31 -1.35
CA ILE A 359 -8.77 -2.49 -0.17
C ILE A 359 -10.13 -2.07 0.41
N THR A 360 -10.77 -3.00 1.12
CA THR A 360 -12.07 -2.76 1.77
C THR A 360 -12.08 -3.36 3.17
N GLU A 361 -12.97 -2.86 4.03
CA GLU A 361 -13.08 -3.30 5.43
C GLU A 361 -13.32 -4.82 5.58
N PRO A 362 -14.16 -5.49 4.77
CA PRO A 362 -14.30 -6.96 4.79
C PRO A 362 -13.01 -7.74 4.54
N ASN A 363 -12.09 -7.17 3.75
CA ASN A 363 -10.81 -7.80 3.40
C ASN A 363 -9.69 -7.44 4.38
N CYS A 364 -9.95 -6.54 5.32
CA CYS A 364 -9.03 -6.22 6.40
C CYS A 364 -8.94 -7.39 7.37
N HIS A 365 -7.71 -7.74 7.78
CA HIS A 365 -7.47 -8.81 8.74
C HIS A 365 -7.73 -8.32 10.18
N PRO A 366 -8.12 -9.19 11.12
CA PRO A 366 -8.33 -10.63 10.95
C PRO A 366 -9.60 -10.96 10.14
N VAL A 367 -9.61 -12.14 9.52
CA VAL A 367 -10.81 -12.75 8.94
C VAL A 367 -11.26 -13.93 9.79
N ASP A 368 -12.54 -14.29 9.72
CA ASP A 368 -13.18 -15.34 10.53
C ASP A 368 -13.56 -16.60 9.73
N ASN A 369 -14.17 -17.59 10.39
CA ASN A 369 -14.65 -18.85 9.78
C ASN A 369 -16.14 -18.82 9.33
N THR A 370 -16.77 -17.65 9.26
CA THR A 370 -18.17 -17.52 8.80
C THR A 370 -18.30 -17.73 7.29
N LEU A 371 -19.25 -18.56 6.86
CA LEU A 371 -19.64 -18.78 5.45
C LEU A 371 -20.79 -17.84 5.07
N ALA A 372 -21.05 -17.65 3.77
CA ALA A 372 -22.17 -16.84 3.30
C ALA A 372 -23.51 -17.39 3.83
N GLY A 373 -24.35 -16.50 4.38
CA GLY A 373 -25.61 -16.85 5.04
C GLY A 373 -25.46 -17.53 6.41
N GLY A 374 -24.23 -17.66 6.93
CA GLY A 374 -23.97 -18.15 8.28
C GLY A 374 -24.02 -17.06 9.35
N THR A 375 -24.23 -17.45 10.61
CA THR A 375 -24.18 -16.56 11.78
C THR A 375 -22.85 -16.66 12.52
N MET A 376 -22.45 -15.56 13.18
CA MET A 376 -21.28 -15.48 14.07
C MET A 376 -21.58 -15.88 15.51
N GLN A 377 -22.83 -16.24 15.81
CA GLN A 377 -23.30 -16.59 17.15
C GLN A 377 -23.25 -18.11 17.38
N ASP A 378 -22.87 -18.51 18.60
CA ASP A 378 -22.83 -19.90 19.10
C ASP A 378 -22.03 -20.83 18.17
N ARG A 379 -20.90 -20.32 17.65
CA ARG A 379 -19.94 -21.04 16.81
C ARG A 379 -18.51 -20.83 17.30
N PRO A 380 -17.61 -21.80 17.08
CA PRO A 380 -16.18 -21.61 17.31
C PRO A 380 -15.64 -20.37 16.61
N ILE A 381 -14.87 -19.58 17.34
CA ILE A 381 -14.27 -18.33 16.89
C ILE A 381 -12.86 -18.64 16.41
N ILE A 382 -12.61 -18.48 15.10
CA ILE A 382 -11.29 -18.65 14.50
C ILE A 382 -10.94 -17.37 13.76
N HIS A 383 -10.16 -16.50 14.39
CA HIS A 383 -9.70 -15.25 13.78
C HIS A 383 -8.25 -15.39 13.33
N ALA A 384 -8.03 -15.24 12.02
CA ALA A 384 -6.72 -15.42 11.40
C ALA A 384 -6.23 -14.16 10.67
N CYS A 385 -4.93 -13.91 10.77
CA CYS A 385 -4.19 -12.90 10.03
C CYS A 385 -3.14 -13.60 9.16
N LEU A 386 -2.96 -13.09 7.94
CA LEU A 386 -1.93 -13.56 7.01
C LEU A 386 -0.99 -12.42 6.64
N ASN A 387 0.30 -12.73 6.68
CA ASN A 387 1.32 -12.07 5.92
C ASN A 387 1.81 -12.98 4.80
N GLY A 388 1.92 -12.46 3.57
CA GLY A 388 2.21 -13.25 2.38
C GLY A 388 0.95 -13.72 1.67
N ASP A 389 1.08 -14.76 0.84
CA ASP A 389 0.02 -15.24 -0.04
C ASP A 389 -0.14 -16.76 0.11
N ILE A 390 -1.38 -17.24 -0.02
CA ILE A 390 -1.69 -18.67 -0.17
C ILE A 390 -1.86 -18.98 -1.67
N ASP A 391 -0.81 -19.49 -2.31
CA ASP A 391 -0.75 -19.64 -3.78
C ASP A 391 -1.88 -20.55 -4.33
N ASN A 392 -2.31 -21.55 -3.56
CA ASN A 392 -3.34 -22.50 -3.94
C ASN A 392 -4.74 -22.17 -3.36
N TYR A 393 -5.00 -20.92 -2.95
CA TYR A 393 -6.28 -20.55 -2.33
C TYR A 393 -7.50 -20.80 -3.22
N LEU A 394 -7.36 -20.67 -4.55
CA LEU A 394 -8.46 -20.93 -5.50
C LEU A 394 -8.85 -22.41 -5.52
N GLU A 395 -7.89 -23.32 -5.49
CA GLU A 395 -8.14 -24.77 -5.45
C GLU A 395 -8.88 -25.13 -4.15
N LEU A 396 -8.42 -24.59 -3.03
CA LEU A 396 -9.04 -24.78 -1.72
C LEU A 396 -10.45 -24.17 -1.66
N LYS A 397 -10.65 -23.00 -2.25
CA LYS A 397 -11.96 -22.35 -2.37
C LYS A 397 -12.92 -23.21 -3.21
N THR A 398 -12.48 -23.73 -4.36
CA THR A 398 -13.30 -24.62 -5.17
C THR A 398 -13.69 -25.88 -4.40
N ALA A 399 -12.76 -26.51 -3.67
CA ALA A 399 -13.07 -27.68 -2.85
C ALA A 399 -14.08 -27.38 -1.71
N LEU A 400 -14.03 -26.17 -1.15
CA LEU A 400 -15.03 -25.70 -0.17
C LEU A 400 -16.43 -25.55 -0.82
N GLU A 401 -16.47 -24.95 -2.02
CA GLU A 401 -17.70 -24.73 -2.79
C GLU A 401 -18.35 -26.04 -3.26
N GLU A 402 -17.53 -27.01 -3.69
CA GLU A 402 -17.98 -28.38 -3.99
C GLU A 402 -18.56 -29.08 -2.74
N GLY A 403 -18.06 -28.73 -1.55
CA GLY A 403 -18.58 -29.18 -0.26
C GLY A 403 -19.84 -28.44 0.22
N GLY A 404 -20.37 -27.51 -0.58
CA GLY A 404 -21.59 -26.74 -0.27
C GLY A 404 -21.39 -25.49 0.59
N GLY A 405 -20.14 -25.10 0.90
CA GLY A 405 -19.83 -23.85 1.59
C GLY A 405 -19.48 -22.74 0.61
N SER A 406 -19.88 -21.49 0.88
CA SER A 406 -19.52 -20.34 0.03
C SER A 406 -18.94 -19.19 0.84
N ILE A 407 -17.99 -18.47 0.25
CA ILE A 407 -17.37 -17.27 0.85
C ILE A 407 -18.25 -16.05 0.52
N PRO A 408 -18.56 -15.15 1.48
CA PRO A 408 -19.28 -13.90 1.20
C PRO A 408 -18.63 -13.08 0.08
N GLU A 409 -19.43 -12.57 -0.87
CA GLU A 409 -18.93 -11.86 -2.08
C GLU A 409 -18.04 -10.64 -1.75
N ALA A 410 -18.32 -9.96 -0.64
CA ALA A 410 -17.54 -8.81 -0.19
C ALA A 410 -16.09 -9.17 0.22
N ILE A 411 -15.81 -10.46 0.49
CA ILE A 411 -14.50 -10.97 0.87
C ILE A 411 -13.83 -11.59 -0.35
N THR A 412 -12.74 -10.96 -0.79
CA THR A 412 -11.97 -11.29 -1.99
C THR A 412 -10.51 -11.66 -1.67
N THR A 413 -10.11 -11.60 -0.40
CA THR A 413 -8.78 -12.00 0.08
C THR A 413 -8.67 -13.52 0.23
N ASP A 414 -7.50 -14.05 -0.12
CA ASP A 414 -7.07 -15.43 0.07
C ASP A 414 -7.05 -15.85 1.54
N THR A 415 -6.72 -14.95 2.46
CA THR A 415 -6.68 -15.17 3.93
C THR A 415 -7.92 -15.88 4.47
N LYS A 416 -9.10 -15.62 3.88
CA LYS A 416 -10.37 -16.22 4.32
C LYS A 416 -10.36 -17.74 4.26
N ILE A 417 -9.51 -18.34 3.44
CA ILE A 417 -9.39 -19.80 3.34
C ILE A 417 -8.78 -20.43 4.60
N ILE A 418 -7.95 -19.69 5.34
CA ILE A 418 -7.23 -20.19 6.52
C ILE A 418 -8.21 -20.68 7.60
N PRO A 419 -9.09 -19.81 8.16
CA PRO A 419 -10.01 -20.24 9.22
C PRO A 419 -11.03 -21.29 8.72
N LEU A 420 -11.38 -21.27 7.43
CA LEU A 420 -12.30 -22.24 6.82
C LEU A 420 -11.68 -23.63 6.68
N GLN A 421 -10.40 -23.71 6.29
CA GLN A 421 -9.68 -24.98 6.18
C GLN A 421 -9.42 -25.58 7.57
N ILE A 422 -9.18 -24.75 8.59
CA ILE A 422 -9.08 -25.20 9.98
C ILE A 422 -10.41 -25.78 10.46
N GLU A 423 -11.53 -25.07 10.23
CA GLU A 423 -12.87 -25.56 10.57
C GLU A 423 -13.19 -26.88 9.86
N ARG A 424 -12.76 -27.05 8.60
CA ARG A 424 -12.90 -28.31 7.87
C ARG A 424 -12.22 -29.47 8.61
N TYR A 425 -10.99 -29.31 9.09
CA TYR A 425 -10.30 -30.36 9.84
C TYR A 425 -10.92 -30.59 11.22
N LEU A 426 -11.37 -29.55 11.91
CA LEU A 426 -12.10 -29.71 13.18
C LEU A 426 -13.33 -30.62 13.03
N ARG A 427 -14.06 -30.52 11.92
CA ARG A 427 -15.22 -31.39 11.62
C ARG A 427 -14.85 -32.87 11.42
N THR A 428 -13.56 -33.20 11.25
CA THR A 428 -13.08 -34.59 11.20
C THR A 428 -12.85 -35.20 12.59
N GLY A 429 -12.97 -34.41 13.65
CA GLY A 429 -12.85 -34.86 15.04
C GLY A 429 -11.45 -34.72 15.66
N VAL A 430 -10.50 -34.09 14.97
CA VAL A 430 -9.18 -33.75 15.53
C VAL A 430 -9.26 -32.48 16.39
N ASP A 431 -8.35 -32.33 17.35
CA ASP A 431 -8.25 -31.11 18.15
C ASP A 431 -7.76 -29.91 17.33
N VAL A 432 -7.90 -28.70 17.88
CA VAL A 432 -7.56 -27.45 17.16
C VAL A 432 -6.08 -27.31 16.84
N SER A 433 -5.17 -27.88 17.64
CA SER A 433 -3.73 -27.80 17.37
C SER A 433 -3.40 -28.66 16.15
N GLU A 434 -3.98 -29.85 16.08
CA GLU A 434 -3.84 -30.73 14.93
C GLU A 434 -4.58 -30.20 13.69
N ALA A 435 -5.78 -29.63 13.86
CA ALA A 435 -6.52 -29.00 12.77
C ALA A 435 -5.74 -27.82 12.15
N PHE A 436 -5.10 -26.99 13.00
CA PHE A 436 -4.21 -25.93 12.55
C PHE A 436 -3.01 -26.49 11.79
N ARG A 437 -2.33 -27.51 12.33
CA ARG A 437 -1.18 -28.17 11.69
C ARG A 437 -1.51 -28.75 10.32
N LEU A 438 -2.65 -29.43 10.21
CA LEU A 438 -3.13 -30.00 8.95
C LEU A 438 -3.50 -28.89 7.95
N ALA A 439 -4.21 -27.85 8.38
CA ALA A 439 -4.57 -26.73 7.52
C ALA A 439 -3.33 -26.02 6.94
N VAL A 440 -2.33 -25.69 7.77
CA VAL A 440 -1.11 -25.02 7.27
C VAL A 440 -0.27 -25.92 6.36
N SER A 441 -0.39 -27.24 6.51
CA SER A 441 0.26 -28.21 5.62
C SER A 441 -0.33 -28.22 4.20
N ASP A 442 -1.60 -27.84 4.05
CA ASP A 442 -2.27 -27.74 2.75
C ASP A 442 -1.86 -26.48 1.97
N PHE A 443 -1.28 -25.49 2.64
CA PHE A 443 -0.98 -24.19 2.04
C PHE A 443 0.35 -24.19 1.26
N GLN A 444 0.27 -23.73 0.02
CA GLN A 444 1.41 -23.47 -0.86
C GLN A 444 1.78 -21.98 -0.83
N GLY A 445 3.03 -21.68 -1.19
CA GLY A 445 3.56 -20.31 -1.17
C GLY A 445 4.34 -19.96 0.09
N SER A 446 4.59 -18.66 0.27
CA SER A 446 5.33 -18.09 1.39
C SER A 446 4.39 -17.31 2.28
N HIS A 447 4.21 -17.76 3.52
CA HIS A 447 3.23 -17.20 4.44
C HIS A 447 3.73 -17.17 5.88
N ALA A 448 3.23 -16.19 6.63
CA ALA A 448 3.28 -16.08 8.08
C ALA A 448 1.84 -15.88 8.59
N ILE A 449 1.37 -16.79 9.43
CA ILE A 449 -0.02 -16.86 9.88
C ILE A 449 -0.04 -16.68 11.39
N ALA A 450 -0.97 -15.84 11.87
CA ALA A 450 -1.29 -15.71 13.28
C ALA A 450 -2.77 -16.02 13.50
N MET A 451 -3.07 -16.83 14.51
CA MET A 451 -4.44 -17.21 14.86
C MET A 451 -4.63 -17.19 16.38
N HIS A 452 -5.75 -16.60 16.80
CA HIS A 452 -6.31 -16.79 18.14
C HIS A 452 -7.73 -17.35 18.04
N THR A 453 -8.10 -18.19 19.01
CA THR A 453 -9.35 -18.95 18.98
C THR A 453 -9.80 -19.32 20.39
N ASP A 454 -11.09 -19.48 20.57
CA ASP A 454 -11.71 -19.96 21.81
C ASP A 454 -11.62 -21.49 21.98
N LEU A 455 -11.31 -22.24 20.93
CA LEU A 455 -11.18 -23.70 20.96
C LEU A 455 -9.98 -24.21 21.76
N ALA A 456 -8.98 -23.35 21.99
CA ALA A 456 -7.89 -23.59 22.91
C ALA A 456 -7.70 -22.33 23.78
N PRO A 457 -8.56 -22.14 24.82
CA PRO A 457 -8.53 -20.95 25.66
C PRO A 457 -7.12 -20.69 26.20
N GLY A 458 -6.63 -19.46 26.06
CA GLY A 458 -5.30 -19.08 26.52
C GLY A 458 -4.15 -19.55 25.62
N ARG A 459 -4.40 -19.99 24.37
CA ARG A 459 -3.34 -20.29 23.40
C ARG A 459 -3.38 -19.36 22.19
N PHE A 460 -2.19 -19.06 21.65
CA PHE A 460 -2.01 -18.28 20.43
C PHE A 460 -1.14 -19.07 19.44
N PHE A 461 -1.59 -19.18 18.19
CA PHE A 461 -0.98 -20.06 17.19
C PHE A 461 -0.28 -19.23 16.10
N LEU A 462 0.92 -19.66 15.75
CA LEU A 462 1.77 -19.04 14.74
C LEU A 462 2.24 -20.11 13.76
N ALA A 463 2.31 -19.77 12.48
CA ALA A 463 2.93 -20.62 11.46
C ALA A 463 3.74 -19.78 10.47
N GLN A 464 4.90 -20.28 10.03
CA GLN A 464 5.72 -19.63 9.01
C GLN A 464 6.31 -20.66 8.04
N LYS A 465 6.23 -20.39 6.73
CA LYS A 465 6.88 -21.16 5.67
C LYS A 465 7.40 -20.23 4.57
N GLY A 466 8.61 -20.51 4.08
CA GLY A 466 9.28 -19.74 3.03
C GLY A 466 10.08 -18.54 3.54
N SER A 467 10.72 -17.83 2.59
CA SER A 467 11.79 -16.85 2.80
C SER A 467 11.39 -15.37 2.74
N GLY A 468 10.08 -15.07 2.74
CA GLY A 468 9.55 -13.75 2.36
C GLY A 468 8.75 -13.05 3.44
N GLN A 469 8.39 -13.80 4.46
CA GLN A 469 7.60 -13.36 5.60
C GLN A 469 8.29 -13.91 6.84
N ALA A 470 8.30 -13.13 7.91
CA ALA A 470 8.92 -13.50 9.16
C ALA A 470 7.89 -13.44 10.29
N VAL A 471 8.11 -14.29 11.30
CA VAL A 471 7.47 -14.20 12.60
C VAL A 471 8.57 -14.26 13.65
N PHE A 472 8.49 -13.32 14.57
CA PHE A 472 9.30 -13.25 15.76
C PHE A 472 8.37 -13.32 16.97
N VAL A 473 8.85 -13.90 18.07
CA VAL A 473 8.12 -13.95 19.34
C VAL A 473 8.93 -13.20 20.38
N GLY A 474 8.48 -11.99 20.74
CA GLY A 474 9.02 -11.26 21.89
C GLY A 474 8.71 -11.99 23.19
N LEU A 475 9.73 -12.18 24.03
CA LEU A 475 9.67 -12.84 25.33
C LEU A 475 9.71 -11.79 26.45
N ALA A 476 8.56 -11.33 26.93
CA ALA A 476 8.47 -10.52 28.13
C ALA A 476 8.21 -11.43 29.36
N GLU A 477 8.40 -10.89 30.57
CA GLU A 477 8.20 -11.67 31.80
C GLU A 477 6.73 -12.01 32.06
N ASP A 478 5.82 -11.08 31.72
CA ASP A 478 4.38 -11.16 31.98
C ASP A 478 3.53 -11.45 30.73
N HIS A 479 4.13 -11.55 29.53
CA HIS A 479 3.42 -11.84 28.28
C HIS A 479 4.35 -12.29 27.14
N TYR A 480 3.76 -12.87 26.09
CA TYR A 480 4.43 -13.03 24.79
C TYR A 480 3.87 -12.04 23.79
N MET A 481 4.74 -11.54 22.89
CA MET A 481 4.36 -10.59 21.85
C MET A 481 4.86 -11.05 20.47
N PRO A 482 4.10 -11.90 19.76
CA PRO A 482 4.42 -12.23 18.38
C PRO A 482 4.27 -11.02 17.45
N ALA A 483 5.25 -10.82 16.57
CA ALA A 483 5.18 -9.80 15.53
C ALA A 483 5.91 -10.24 14.25
N SER A 484 5.58 -9.66 13.11
CA SER A 484 6.28 -9.96 11.85
C SER A 484 7.66 -9.32 11.71
N GLU A 485 7.99 -8.37 12.59
CA GLU A 485 9.29 -7.71 12.64
C GLU A 485 9.70 -7.41 14.08
N VAL A 486 11.01 -7.29 14.31
CA VAL A 486 11.55 -7.00 15.65
C VAL A 486 10.98 -5.70 16.24
N TYR A 487 10.68 -4.72 15.39
CA TYR A 487 10.09 -3.42 15.78
C TYR A 487 8.73 -3.53 16.49
N GLY A 488 8.01 -4.65 16.30
CA GLY A 488 6.71 -4.84 16.91
C GLY A 488 6.78 -4.97 18.43
N PHE A 489 7.79 -5.68 18.96
CA PHE A 489 7.86 -6.04 20.38
C PHE A 489 8.99 -5.35 21.17
N ILE A 490 9.91 -4.63 20.52
CA ILE A 490 11.07 -4.01 21.21
C ILE A 490 10.70 -3.00 22.30
N GLU A 491 9.48 -2.46 22.26
CA GLU A 491 8.95 -1.61 23.34
C GLU A 491 8.73 -2.40 24.63
N GLU A 492 8.37 -3.69 24.53
CA GLU A 492 8.07 -4.54 25.69
C GLU A 492 9.30 -5.34 26.12
N THR A 493 10.10 -5.85 25.17
CA THR A 493 11.26 -6.71 25.47
C THR A 493 12.32 -6.71 24.36
N PRO A 494 13.63 -6.74 24.70
CA PRO A 494 14.69 -6.94 23.71
C PRO A 494 14.90 -8.42 23.36
N ARG A 495 14.35 -9.37 24.14
CA ARG A 495 14.57 -10.81 23.98
C ARG A 495 13.50 -11.44 23.09
N PHE A 496 13.90 -12.28 22.14
CA PHE A 496 12.97 -12.88 21.19
C PHE A 496 13.41 -14.24 20.64
N LEU A 497 12.43 -14.98 20.10
CA LEU A 497 12.65 -16.13 19.22
C LEU A 497 12.39 -15.73 17.77
N LYS A 498 13.19 -16.24 16.82
CA LYS A 498 12.96 -16.07 15.37
C LYS A 498 12.51 -17.40 14.78
N MET A 499 11.35 -17.42 14.13
CA MET A 499 10.92 -18.58 13.35
C MET A 499 11.70 -18.63 12.02
N ASP A 500 12.04 -19.85 11.59
CA ASP A 500 12.80 -20.12 10.38
C ASP A 500 11.94 -20.93 9.39
N GLY A 501 11.20 -20.21 8.56
CA GLY A 501 10.37 -20.81 7.51
C GLY A 501 11.15 -21.39 6.32
N GLU A 502 12.47 -21.13 6.22
CA GLU A 502 13.32 -21.60 5.12
C GLU A 502 13.98 -22.93 5.41
N LYS A 503 14.24 -23.20 6.69
CA LYS A 503 14.95 -24.40 7.15
C LYS A 503 14.21 -25.67 6.74
N VAL A 504 14.87 -26.45 5.89
CA VAL A 504 14.46 -27.81 5.53
C VAL A 504 15.19 -28.80 6.41
N VAL A 505 14.46 -29.72 7.04
CA VAL A 505 15.03 -30.78 7.89
C VAL A 505 14.47 -32.15 7.51
N ASP A 506 15.13 -33.21 7.94
CA ASP A 506 14.58 -34.57 7.88
C ASP A 506 13.52 -34.74 8.98
N GLY A 507 12.25 -34.86 8.58
CA GLY A 507 11.09 -35.01 9.46
C GLY A 507 10.53 -36.43 9.47
N LYS A 508 9.37 -36.60 10.11
CA LYS A 508 8.67 -37.89 10.29
C LYS A 508 8.35 -38.58 8.96
N ASN A 509 8.00 -37.82 7.94
CA ASN A 509 7.54 -38.32 6.64
C ASN A 509 8.50 -37.98 5.49
N GLY A 510 9.78 -37.77 5.80
CA GLY A 510 10.80 -37.27 4.85
C GLY A 510 11.13 -35.80 5.09
N LYS A 511 11.67 -35.12 4.08
CA LYS A 511 12.05 -33.72 4.23
C LYS A 511 10.83 -32.85 4.50
N THR A 512 10.90 -32.03 5.54
CA THR A 512 9.83 -31.13 5.99
C THR A 512 10.34 -29.69 6.07
N GLN A 513 9.43 -28.74 5.91
CA GLN A 513 9.67 -27.31 5.94
C GLN A 513 8.45 -26.61 6.54
N GLY A 514 8.68 -25.47 7.18
CA GLY A 514 7.65 -24.66 7.81
C GLY A 514 7.55 -24.99 9.30
N GLN A 515 7.46 -23.96 10.12
CA GLN A 515 7.46 -24.05 11.57
C GLN A 515 6.13 -23.56 12.14
N ILE A 516 5.66 -24.20 13.21
CA ILE A 516 4.48 -23.84 14.00
C ILE A 516 4.93 -23.58 15.43
N PHE A 517 4.57 -22.43 15.98
CA PHE A 517 4.79 -22.08 17.38
C PHE A 517 3.43 -21.86 18.05
N VAL A 518 3.20 -22.47 19.21
CA VAL A 518 2.01 -22.29 20.03
C VAL A 518 2.42 -21.69 21.37
N LEU A 519 1.87 -20.53 21.70
CA LEU A 519 2.14 -19.78 22.93
C LEU A 519 1.02 -20.06 23.94
N ASP A 520 1.34 -20.40 25.19
CA ASP A 520 0.36 -20.72 26.23
C ASP A 520 0.40 -19.70 27.39
N GLN A 521 -0.76 -19.17 27.76
CA GLN A 521 -0.91 -18.26 28.90
C GLN A 521 -0.67 -18.95 30.23
N ARG A 522 -0.85 -20.27 30.36
CA ARG A 522 -0.85 -20.95 31.68
C ARG A 522 0.54 -21.15 32.29
N THR A 523 1.58 -20.88 31.52
CA THR A 523 2.99 -21.08 31.88
C THR A 523 3.69 -19.75 32.08
N GLY A 524 4.70 -19.67 32.96
CA GLY A 524 5.54 -18.49 33.13
C GLY A 524 6.17 -17.99 31.81
N GLY A 525 6.52 -16.69 31.76
CA GLY A 525 7.21 -16.11 30.60
C GLY A 525 8.53 -16.84 30.28
N GLY A 526 8.95 -16.81 29.01
CA GLY A 526 10.13 -17.51 28.51
C GLY A 526 9.81 -18.78 27.72
N LEU A 527 10.77 -19.71 27.61
CA LEU A 527 10.65 -20.85 26.68
C LEU A 527 9.60 -21.91 27.09
N ALA A 528 9.27 -22.02 28.37
CA ALA A 528 8.38 -23.06 28.89
C ALA A 528 6.95 -22.98 28.32
N GLY A 529 6.50 -21.78 27.94
CA GLY A 529 5.19 -21.56 27.32
C GLY A 529 5.18 -21.61 25.80
N VAL A 530 6.28 -22.02 25.16
CA VAL A 530 6.39 -22.10 23.70
C VAL A 530 6.52 -23.56 23.27
N THR A 531 5.48 -24.08 22.62
CA THR A 531 5.55 -25.38 21.93
C THR A 531 5.87 -25.15 20.47
N ALA A 532 6.95 -25.77 19.96
CA ALA A 532 7.40 -25.60 18.58
C ALA A 532 7.47 -26.93 17.82
N MET A 533 7.07 -26.93 16.55
CA MET A 533 7.13 -28.09 15.66
C MET A 533 7.23 -27.69 14.17
N TYR A 534 7.59 -28.64 13.31
CA TYR A 534 7.47 -28.51 11.86
C TYR A 534 6.06 -28.87 11.38
N TYR A 535 5.71 -28.50 10.14
CA TYR A 535 4.37 -28.73 9.57
C TYR A 535 3.98 -30.22 9.53
N ASP A 536 4.93 -31.14 9.40
CA ASP A 536 4.69 -32.60 9.48
C ASP A 536 4.52 -33.14 10.93
N GLY A 537 4.58 -32.25 11.93
CA GLY A 537 4.46 -32.58 13.35
C GLY A 537 5.76 -33.04 13.99
N THR A 538 6.91 -32.87 13.34
CA THR A 538 8.23 -33.13 13.96
C THR A 538 8.50 -32.07 15.03
N PRO A 539 8.74 -32.42 16.32
CA PRO A 539 8.98 -31.44 17.38
C PRO A 539 10.26 -30.63 17.18
N ILE A 540 10.25 -29.37 17.60
CA ILE A 540 11.44 -28.50 17.68
C ILE A 540 11.76 -28.31 19.17
N THR A 541 12.99 -28.65 19.57
CA THR A 541 13.46 -28.39 20.94
C THR A 541 14.08 -27.01 20.99
N LEU A 542 13.49 -26.11 21.78
CA LEU A 542 14.00 -24.76 22.02
C LEU A 542 14.85 -24.74 23.30
N THR A 543 15.96 -24.01 23.24
CA THR A 543 16.92 -23.84 24.33
C THR A 543 17.28 -22.35 24.48
N ASP A 544 17.99 -21.98 25.56
CA ASP A 544 18.44 -20.59 25.74
C ASP A 544 19.34 -20.10 24.59
N ALA A 545 20.00 -21.00 23.85
CA ALA A 545 20.79 -20.66 22.67
C ALA A 545 19.94 -20.19 21.47
N ASP A 546 18.65 -20.51 21.45
CA ASP A 546 17.71 -20.06 20.42
C ASP A 546 17.14 -18.66 20.73
N VAL A 547 17.27 -18.19 21.99
CA VAL A 547 16.85 -16.86 22.40
C VAL A 547 17.87 -15.83 21.94
N LYS A 548 17.39 -14.86 21.15
CA LYS A 548 18.17 -13.74 20.66
C LYS A 548 17.84 -12.48 21.43
N GLU A 549 18.77 -11.54 21.43
CA GLU A 549 18.57 -10.20 21.97
C GLU A 549 18.84 -9.16 20.87
N THR A 550 18.11 -8.05 20.87
CA THR A 550 18.34 -6.95 19.95
C THR A 550 18.71 -5.68 20.71
N GLU A 551 19.71 -4.96 20.19
CA GLU A 551 20.11 -3.63 20.66
C GLU A 551 19.20 -2.53 20.09
N ILE A 552 18.30 -2.84 19.16
CA ILE A 552 17.38 -1.85 18.57
C ILE A 552 16.29 -1.51 19.59
N THR A 553 16.07 -0.22 19.81
CA THR A 553 15.04 0.30 20.71
C THR A 553 13.98 1.10 19.95
N THR A 554 12.85 1.42 20.58
CA THR A 554 11.81 2.23 19.93
C THR A 554 12.30 3.64 19.57
N ARG A 555 13.27 4.19 20.32
CA ARG A 555 13.97 5.45 20.03
C ARG A 555 14.59 5.48 18.64
N ASP A 556 15.13 4.34 18.22
CA ASP A 556 15.89 4.20 16.98
C ASP A 556 15.01 4.22 15.73
N ILE A 557 13.70 3.96 15.89
CA ILE A 557 12.72 3.81 14.81
C ILE A 557 11.53 4.77 14.94
N ASP A 558 11.53 5.67 15.92
CA ASP A 558 10.44 6.61 16.15
C ASP A 558 10.40 7.70 15.05
N ARG A 559 9.19 8.11 14.64
CA ARG A 559 9.00 9.18 13.64
C ARG A 559 9.18 10.58 14.24
N GLN A 560 9.12 10.71 15.57
CA GLN A 560 9.08 11.98 16.30
C GLN A 560 7.94 12.87 15.76
N ASP A 561 8.12 14.19 15.82
CA ASP A 561 7.11 15.16 15.35
C ASP A 561 7.13 15.37 13.82
N PHE A 562 7.87 14.54 13.06
CA PHE A 562 7.91 14.67 11.62
C PHE A 562 6.64 14.10 10.97
N PRO A 563 6.11 14.75 9.91
CA PRO A 563 4.98 14.21 9.17
C PRO A 563 5.34 12.92 8.42
N HIS A 564 6.61 12.79 8.03
CA HIS A 564 7.13 11.66 7.25
C HIS A 564 8.51 11.22 7.73
N TYR A 565 8.76 9.91 7.76
CA TYR A 565 10.10 9.34 8.01
C TYR A 565 11.12 9.86 7.00
N PHE A 566 10.74 9.97 5.72
CA PHE A 566 11.63 10.52 4.68
C PHE A 566 12.18 11.91 5.04
N LEU A 567 11.33 12.80 5.56
CA LEU A 567 11.77 14.15 5.97
C LEU A 567 12.62 14.12 7.24
N LYS A 568 12.24 13.28 8.22
CA LYS A 568 13.04 13.06 9.44
C LYS A 568 14.46 12.67 9.07
N GLU A 569 14.60 11.64 8.24
CA GLU A 569 15.88 11.04 7.94
C GLU A 569 16.76 11.93 7.07
N ILE A 570 16.19 12.73 6.16
CA ILE A 570 16.92 13.81 5.49
C ILE A 570 17.46 14.84 6.50
N SER A 571 16.62 15.21 7.47
CA SER A 571 16.98 16.20 8.49
C SER A 571 18.05 15.68 9.46
N GLU A 572 18.04 14.38 9.75
CA GLU A 572 19.01 13.67 10.59
C GLU A 572 20.30 13.26 9.83
N ALA A 573 20.33 13.38 8.50
CA ALA A 573 21.46 12.96 7.69
C ALA A 573 22.83 13.57 8.10
N PRO A 574 22.94 14.87 8.48
CA PRO A 574 24.20 15.42 8.99
C PRO A 574 24.70 14.68 10.23
N LEU A 575 23.80 14.37 11.17
CA LEU A 575 24.14 13.64 12.39
C LEU A 575 24.55 12.19 12.10
N SER A 576 23.89 11.54 11.13
CA SER A 576 24.28 10.20 10.66
C SER A 576 25.69 10.21 10.05
N VAL A 577 26.05 11.26 9.32
CA VAL A 577 27.41 11.44 8.79
C VAL A 577 28.43 11.66 9.92
N GLU A 578 28.13 12.51 10.90
CA GLU A 578 29.00 12.72 12.08
C GLU A 578 29.28 11.42 12.83
N ARG A 579 28.22 10.63 13.07
CA ARG A 579 28.34 9.33 13.73
C ARG A 579 29.15 8.32 12.90
N THR A 580 29.09 8.40 11.57
CA THR A 580 29.92 7.56 10.69
C THR A 580 31.41 7.92 10.81
N LEU A 581 31.73 9.18 11.06
CA LEU A 581 33.10 9.68 11.24
C LEU A 581 33.63 9.44 12.67
N LEU A 582 32.75 9.33 13.66
CA LEU A 582 33.12 9.18 15.06
C LEU A 582 34.04 7.97 15.27
N ASN A 583 35.17 8.19 15.93
CA ASN A 583 36.20 7.19 16.20
C ASN A 583 36.83 6.53 14.94
N ARG A 584 36.78 7.20 13.78
CA ARG A 584 37.39 6.72 12.52
C ARG A 584 38.60 7.53 12.06
N TRP A 585 39.00 8.53 12.85
CA TRP A 585 40.16 9.37 12.63
C TRP A 585 40.77 9.79 13.97
N LYS A 586 42.05 10.17 13.97
CA LYS A 586 42.77 10.72 15.13
C LYS A 586 43.70 11.85 14.74
N ILE A 587 44.10 12.63 15.74
CA ILE A 587 45.19 13.58 15.65
C ILE A 587 46.46 12.88 16.13
N THR A 588 47.49 12.86 15.30
CA THR A 588 48.80 12.34 15.66
C THR A 588 49.83 13.46 15.63
N GLU A 589 50.64 13.55 16.68
CA GLU A 589 51.80 14.43 16.75
C GLU A 589 52.94 13.86 15.90
N ALA A 590 53.47 14.65 14.98
CA ALA A 590 54.71 14.36 14.26
C ALA A 590 55.66 15.57 14.32
N ASP A 591 56.91 15.38 13.87
CA ASP A 591 57.95 16.42 13.89
C ASP A 591 57.56 17.71 13.14
N ASP A 592 56.58 17.64 12.23
CA ASP A 592 56.01 18.70 11.42
C ASP A 592 54.68 19.29 11.95
N GLY A 593 54.19 18.81 13.11
CA GLY A 593 52.98 19.26 13.78
C GLY A 593 51.83 18.23 13.79
N PRO A 594 50.68 18.58 14.38
CA PRO A 594 49.53 17.69 14.46
C PRO A 594 48.90 17.50 13.08
N HIS A 595 48.66 16.24 12.70
CA HIS A 595 48.02 15.88 11.44
C HIS A 595 46.93 14.83 11.67
N TYR A 596 45.95 14.77 10.77
CA TYR A 596 44.89 13.78 10.86
C TYR A 596 45.30 12.47 10.18
N VAL A 597 44.94 11.35 10.83
CA VAL A 597 45.10 10.00 10.29
C VAL A 597 43.79 9.24 10.37
N VAL A 598 43.52 8.38 9.39
CA VAL A 598 42.37 7.46 9.43
C VAL A 598 42.71 6.29 10.34
N GLN A 599 41.76 5.94 11.21
CA GLN A 599 41.86 4.78 12.09
C GLN A 599 40.64 3.88 11.93
N LEU A 600 40.85 2.69 11.39
CA LEU A 600 39.83 1.63 11.32
C LEU A 600 40.30 0.45 12.17
N ASP A 601 39.43 -0.06 13.02
CA ASP A 601 39.70 -1.23 13.88
C ASP A 601 39.77 -2.54 13.07
N GLU A 602 40.23 -3.63 13.72
CA GLU A 602 40.41 -4.93 13.07
C GLU A 602 39.07 -5.59 12.66
N LYS A 603 37.96 -5.25 13.31
CA LYS A 603 36.61 -5.72 12.91
C LYS A 603 36.18 -5.08 11.59
N THR A 604 36.57 -3.83 11.37
CA THR A 604 36.27 -3.05 10.17
C THR A 604 37.23 -3.40 9.04
N PHE A 605 38.53 -3.43 9.31
CA PHE A 605 39.58 -3.68 8.34
C PHE A 605 40.54 -4.75 8.86
N PRO A 606 40.27 -6.04 8.58
CA PRO A 606 41.03 -7.15 9.15
C PRO A 606 42.51 -7.13 8.78
N ARG A 607 43.38 -7.58 9.69
CA ARG A 607 44.83 -7.66 9.48
C ARG A 607 45.21 -8.50 8.25
N ALA A 608 44.42 -9.54 7.95
CA ALA A 608 44.62 -10.35 6.74
C ALA A 608 44.46 -9.52 5.46
N LEU A 609 43.47 -8.63 5.41
CA LEU A 609 43.24 -7.74 4.27
C LEU A 609 44.34 -6.68 4.16
N GLU A 610 44.79 -6.12 5.29
CA GLU A 610 45.92 -5.19 5.34
C GLU A 610 47.21 -5.83 4.81
N THR A 611 47.45 -7.09 5.16
CA THR A 611 48.58 -7.87 4.64
C THR A 611 48.45 -8.04 3.12
N ASP A 612 47.28 -8.41 2.61
CA ASP A 612 47.07 -8.62 1.17
C ASP A 612 47.25 -7.32 0.34
N PHE A 613 46.93 -6.15 0.90
CA PHE A 613 47.24 -4.86 0.26
C PHE A 613 48.73 -4.48 0.32
N THR A 614 49.38 -4.72 1.45
CA THR A 614 50.83 -4.47 1.64
C THR A 614 51.64 -5.33 0.68
N GLU A 615 51.25 -6.59 0.52
CA GLU A 615 51.91 -7.56 -0.36
C GLU A 615 51.48 -7.50 -1.83
N ASN A 616 50.67 -6.50 -2.24
CA ASN A 616 50.18 -6.34 -3.62
C ASN A 616 49.39 -7.54 -4.17
N ARG A 617 48.71 -8.31 -3.31
CA ARG A 617 47.90 -9.46 -3.73
C ARG A 617 46.54 -9.03 -4.29
N ILE A 618 45.98 -7.93 -3.78
CA ILE A 618 44.73 -7.37 -4.32
C ILE A 618 45.03 -6.55 -5.58
N ARG A 619 44.40 -6.95 -6.69
CA ARG A 619 44.49 -6.30 -8.01
C ARG A 619 43.14 -5.81 -8.52
N ARG A 620 42.04 -6.34 -7.99
CA ARG A 620 40.68 -6.00 -8.39
C ARG A 620 39.86 -5.60 -7.18
N ILE A 621 39.13 -4.49 -7.29
CA ILE A 621 38.21 -4.03 -6.24
C ILE A 621 36.85 -3.76 -6.89
N PHE A 622 35.82 -4.47 -6.42
CA PHE A 622 34.45 -4.28 -6.84
C PHE A 622 33.62 -3.67 -5.71
N PHE A 623 32.99 -2.53 -5.97
CA PHE A 623 31.91 -2.03 -5.13
C PHE A 623 30.59 -2.55 -5.67
N VAL A 624 29.77 -3.16 -4.81
CA VAL A 624 28.47 -3.72 -5.23
C VAL A 624 27.34 -3.27 -4.35
N GLY A 625 26.16 -3.07 -4.94
CA GLY A 625 24.92 -2.74 -4.25
C GLY A 625 23.73 -2.79 -5.20
N GLN A 626 22.53 -2.54 -4.67
CA GLN A 626 21.29 -2.44 -5.47
C GLN A 626 20.59 -1.10 -5.22
N GLY A 627 19.85 -0.60 -6.21
CA GLY A 627 19.17 0.71 -6.12
C GLY A 627 20.12 1.85 -5.75
N THR A 628 19.72 2.67 -4.76
CA THR A 628 20.52 3.76 -4.15
C THR A 628 21.88 3.28 -3.63
N ALA A 629 21.97 2.12 -2.98
CA ALA A 629 23.26 1.57 -2.53
C ALA A 629 24.19 1.22 -3.70
N GLY A 630 23.63 0.86 -4.86
CA GLY A 630 24.40 0.68 -6.09
C GLY A 630 24.88 2.00 -6.70
N VAL A 631 24.22 3.13 -6.43
CA VAL A 631 24.71 4.47 -6.82
C VAL A 631 25.79 4.92 -5.84
N ALA A 632 25.62 4.68 -4.54
CA ALA A 632 26.67 4.88 -3.54
C ALA A 632 27.93 4.06 -3.86
N ALA A 633 27.77 2.81 -4.33
CA ALA A 633 28.86 1.96 -4.78
C ALA A 633 29.66 2.59 -5.93
N GLN A 634 28.98 3.22 -6.90
CA GLN A 634 29.63 3.97 -7.98
C GLN A 634 30.40 5.17 -7.44
N ALA A 635 29.79 5.98 -6.56
CA ALA A 635 30.47 7.10 -5.92
C ALA A 635 31.72 6.65 -5.14
N CYS A 636 31.62 5.57 -4.37
CA CYS A 636 32.75 5.00 -3.61
C CYS A 636 33.88 4.53 -4.54
N ALA A 637 33.56 3.86 -5.64
CA ALA A 637 34.56 3.41 -6.62
C ALA A 637 35.29 4.59 -7.27
N ASP A 638 34.57 5.67 -7.61
CA ASP A 638 35.15 6.89 -8.18
C ASP A 638 36.06 7.61 -7.18
N ILE A 639 35.66 7.68 -5.90
CA ILE A 639 36.48 8.20 -4.80
C ILE A 639 37.76 7.37 -4.64
N PHE A 640 37.63 6.04 -4.57
CA PHE A 640 38.77 5.13 -4.49
C PHE A 640 39.75 5.35 -5.63
N LYS A 641 39.23 5.46 -6.86
CA LYS A 641 40.05 5.69 -8.05
C LYS A 641 40.81 7.01 -7.98
N ALA A 642 40.14 8.07 -7.50
CA ALA A 642 40.77 9.37 -7.32
C ALA A 642 41.85 9.35 -6.24
N TYR A 643 41.63 8.68 -5.11
CA TYR A 643 42.55 8.71 -3.97
C TYR A 643 43.74 7.77 -4.12
N LEU A 644 43.50 6.55 -4.60
CA LEU A 644 44.53 5.54 -4.73
C LEU A 644 45.57 5.88 -5.81
N ALA A 645 45.11 6.47 -6.93
CA ALA A 645 45.92 6.84 -8.09
C ALA A 645 46.89 5.73 -8.58
N ASP A 646 46.53 4.47 -8.37
CA ASP A 646 47.34 3.30 -8.74
C ASP A 646 46.72 2.61 -9.95
N PRO A 647 47.34 2.67 -11.15
CA PRO A 647 46.80 2.05 -12.35
C PRO A 647 46.87 0.50 -12.30
N SER A 648 47.61 -0.09 -11.36
CA SER A 648 47.74 -1.54 -11.23
C SER A 648 46.55 -2.20 -10.51
N ILE A 649 45.66 -1.40 -9.91
CA ILE A 649 44.44 -1.87 -9.26
C ILE A 649 43.23 -1.47 -10.10
N GLN A 650 42.50 -2.46 -10.57
CA GLN A 650 41.25 -2.27 -11.29
C GLN A 650 40.11 -1.99 -10.31
N LEU A 651 39.49 -0.83 -10.44
CA LEU A 651 38.35 -0.39 -9.64
C LEU A 651 37.09 -0.33 -10.50
N ARG A 652 36.02 -0.98 -10.06
CA ARG A 652 34.71 -1.00 -10.73
C ARG A 652 33.59 -0.96 -9.70
N ALA A 653 32.46 -0.36 -10.08
CA ALA A 653 31.19 -0.56 -9.40
C ALA A 653 30.25 -1.33 -10.30
N LEU A 654 29.51 -2.28 -9.71
CA LEU A 654 28.51 -3.09 -10.41
C LEU A 654 27.26 -3.21 -9.54
N LYS A 655 26.11 -3.44 -10.18
CA LYS A 655 24.98 -3.96 -9.42
C LYS A 655 25.33 -5.37 -8.93
N ALA A 656 24.91 -5.73 -7.72
CA ALA A 656 25.27 -7.02 -7.14
C ALA A 656 24.85 -8.21 -8.03
N SER A 657 23.67 -8.11 -8.63
CA SER A 657 23.12 -9.06 -9.60
C SER A 657 23.98 -9.20 -10.85
N GLU A 658 24.57 -8.09 -11.32
CA GLU A 658 25.45 -8.10 -12.50
C GLU A 658 26.76 -8.83 -12.21
N LEU A 659 27.37 -8.56 -11.05
CA LEU A 659 28.55 -9.30 -10.62
C LEU A 659 28.25 -10.79 -10.50
N SER A 660 27.22 -11.19 -9.76
CA SER A 660 26.91 -12.61 -9.55
C SER A 660 26.42 -13.34 -10.81
N GLY A 661 25.70 -12.63 -11.69
CA GLY A 661 25.00 -13.22 -12.82
C GLY A 661 25.80 -13.28 -14.12
N PHE A 662 26.76 -12.37 -14.30
CA PHE A 662 27.46 -12.20 -15.59
C PHE A 662 28.98 -12.12 -15.50
N GLU A 663 29.55 -11.83 -14.33
CA GLU A 663 31.01 -11.72 -14.16
C GLU A 663 31.62 -12.94 -13.46
N LEU A 664 30.80 -13.79 -12.85
CA LEU A 664 31.22 -15.08 -12.26
C LEU A 664 30.89 -16.24 -13.20
N ASN A 665 31.79 -17.20 -13.35
CA ASN A 665 31.58 -18.36 -14.20
C ASN A 665 31.27 -19.63 -13.38
N GLU A 666 30.54 -20.56 -13.98
CA GLU A 666 30.26 -21.88 -13.38
C GLU A 666 31.52 -22.73 -13.21
N GLY A 667 32.54 -22.51 -14.04
CA GLY A 667 33.82 -23.22 -13.99
C GLY A 667 34.88 -22.60 -13.07
N ASP A 668 34.56 -21.52 -12.35
CA ASP A 668 35.49 -20.88 -11.42
C ASP A 668 35.80 -21.84 -10.26
N ASP A 669 37.09 -21.95 -9.92
CA ASP A 669 37.54 -22.67 -8.75
C ASP A 669 37.50 -21.81 -7.48
N THR A 670 37.89 -22.40 -6.34
CA THR A 670 37.88 -21.74 -5.03
C THR A 670 38.91 -20.62 -4.88
N THR A 671 39.76 -20.37 -5.89
CA THR A 671 40.82 -19.34 -5.88
C THR A 671 40.71 -18.32 -7.01
N SER A 672 39.69 -18.44 -7.86
CA SER A 672 39.53 -17.62 -9.07
C SER A 672 39.34 -16.11 -8.80
N MET A 673 39.05 -15.75 -7.55
CA MET A 673 38.96 -14.37 -7.08
C MET A 673 39.93 -14.03 -5.93
N ALA A 674 41.00 -14.81 -5.73
CA ALA A 674 41.95 -14.60 -4.63
C ALA A 674 42.67 -13.24 -4.65
N ASP A 675 42.75 -12.58 -5.82
CA ASP A 675 43.30 -11.24 -6.02
C ASP A 675 42.25 -10.12 -5.91
N THR A 676 41.04 -10.44 -5.44
CA THR A 676 39.88 -9.55 -5.49
C THR A 676 39.37 -9.18 -4.11
N LEU A 677 39.06 -7.89 -3.92
CA LEU A 677 38.24 -7.38 -2.83
C LEU A 677 36.85 -7.03 -3.37
N VAL A 678 35.80 -7.51 -2.71
CA VAL A 678 34.41 -7.10 -2.95
C VAL A 678 33.90 -6.33 -1.74
N VAL A 679 33.52 -5.08 -1.95
CA VAL A 679 32.90 -4.21 -0.93
C VAL A 679 31.41 -4.13 -1.22
N ALA A 680 30.61 -4.81 -0.40
CA ALA A 680 29.16 -4.83 -0.51
C ALA A 680 28.54 -3.67 0.27
N ILE A 681 27.75 -2.84 -0.41
CA ILE A 681 27.00 -1.74 0.19
C ILE A 681 25.52 -2.14 0.30
N SER A 682 24.97 -2.06 1.51
CA SER A 682 23.55 -2.33 1.78
C SER A 682 23.04 -1.53 2.96
N GLN A 683 21.87 -0.92 2.87
CA GLN A 683 21.25 -0.27 4.02
C GLN A 683 20.72 -1.31 5.03
N SER A 684 19.93 -2.30 4.55
CA SER A 684 19.26 -3.27 5.42
C SER A 684 20.15 -4.44 5.84
N GLY A 685 21.19 -4.73 5.05
CA GLY A 685 22.03 -5.93 5.18
C GLY A 685 21.33 -7.26 4.88
N THR A 686 20.07 -7.22 4.44
CA THR A 686 19.23 -8.38 4.12
C THR A 686 18.89 -8.49 2.63
N THR A 687 19.39 -7.58 1.79
CA THR A 687 19.16 -7.61 0.34
C THR A 687 19.63 -8.94 -0.25
N THR A 688 18.72 -9.74 -0.79
CA THR A 688 18.97 -11.12 -1.21
C THR A 688 20.06 -11.23 -2.26
N ASP A 689 19.99 -10.43 -3.34
CA ASP A 689 21.01 -10.46 -4.39
C ASP A 689 22.40 -10.08 -3.84
N THR A 690 22.50 -9.03 -3.02
CA THR A 690 23.78 -8.62 -2.42
C THR A 690 24.37 -9.72 -1.54
N ASN A 691 23.55 -10.31 -0.67
CA ASN A 691 23.97 -11.41 0.20
C ASN A 691 24.42 -12.64 -0.60
N ARG A 692 23.66 -13.01 -1.64
CA ARG A 692 24.01 -14.11 -2.54
C ARG A 692 25.31 -13.84 -3.29
N THR A 693 25.51 -12.62 -3.78
CA THR A 693 26.76 -12.23 -4.44
C THR A 693 27.95 -12.39 -3.49
N VAL A 694 27.83 -11.95 -2.23
CA VAL A 694 28.87 -12.13 -1.20
C VAL A 694 29.21 -13.61 -1.00
N ASP A 695 28.19 -14.47 -0.85
CA ASP A 695 28.40 -15.91 -0.69
C ASP A 695 29.14 -16.51 -1.90
N MET A 696 28.75 -16.10 -3.12
CA MET A 696 29.33 -16.60 -4.38
C MET A 696 30.79 -16.17 -4.61
N VAL A 697 31.13 -14.92 -4.28
CA VAL A 697 32.51 -14.41 -4.45
C VAL A 697 33.44 -14.96 -3.37
N ARG A 698 32.93 -15.10 -2.14
CA ARG A 698 33.68 -15.70 -1.02
C ARG A 698 34.02 -17.16 -1.31
N ALA A 699 33.07 -17.92 -1.88
CA ALA A 699 33.31 -19.30 -2.30
C ALA A 699 34.43 -19.44 -3.36
N ARG A 700 34.79 -18.35 -4.05
CA ARG A 700 35.87 -18.26 -5.05
C ARG A 700 37.16 -17.61 -4.52
N GLY A 701 37.23 -17.39 -3.20
CA GLY A 701 38.43 -16.89 -2.53
C GLY A 701 38.55 -15.37 -2.44
N ALA A 702 37.53 -14.60 -2.85
CA ALA A 702 37.55 -13.14 -2.71
C ALA A 702 37.58 -12.70 -1.25
N ARG A 703 38.30 -11.60 -0.97
CA ARG A 703 38.13 -10.84 0.27
C ARG A 703 36.83 -10.06 0.21
N THR A 704 36.15 -9.94 1.35
CA THR A 704 34.82 -9.35 1.42
C THR A 704 34.72 -8.35 2.56
N LEU A 705 34.22 -7.15 2.27
CA LEU A 705 33.84 -6.14 3.26
C LEU A 705 32.38 -5.73 3.05
N ALA A 706 31.70 -5.30 4.11
CA ALA A 706 30.39 -4.67 4.00
C ALA A 706 30.39 -3.24 4.54
N ILE A 707 29.75 -2.31 3.82
CA ILE A 707 29.31 -1.02 4.35
C ILE A 707 27.81 -1.15 4.60
N VAL A 708 27.39 -1.14 5.87
CA VAL A 708 26.03 -1.48 6.27
C VAL A 708 25.51 -0.64 7.43
N ASN A 709 24.21 -0.31 7.39
CA ASN A 709 23.61 0.53 8.43
C ASN A 709 23.01 -0.27 9.59
N ARG A 710 22.54 -1.49 9.34
CA ARG A 710 21.88 -2.33 10.35
C ARG A 710 22.84 -3.34 10.97
N ARG A 711 23.07 -3.24 12.29
CA ARG A 711 23.71 -4.29 13.10
C ARG A 711 22.93 -5.61 13.03
N ASP A 712 23.66 -6.72 13.17
CA ASP A 712 23.11 -8.08 13.19
C ASP A 712 22.26 -8.47 11.98
N SER A 713 22.49 -7.80 10.85
CA SER A 713 21.90 -8.15 9.57
C SER A 713 22.68 -9.29 8.92
N ASP A 714 22.02 -10.09 8.07
CA ASP A 714 22.60 -11.32 7.51
C ASP A 714 23.99 -11.11 6.87
N ILE A 715 24.21 -9.99 6.18
CA ILE A 715 25.48 -9.70 5.51
C ILE A 715 26.65 -9.54 6.50
N THR A 716 26.40 -9.07 7.72
CA THR A 716 27.44 -8.81 8.73
C THR A 716 28.13 -10.09 9.18
N PHE A 717 27.46 -11.23 9.08
CA PHE A 717 28.00 -12.54 9.42
C PHE A 717 28.66 -13.26 8.23
N LYS A 718 28.59 -12.68 7.02
CA LYS A 718 29.04 -13.32 5.77
C LYS A 718 30.35 -12.75 5.21
N VAL A 719 30.75 -11.56 5.67
CA VAL A 719 31.92 -10.83 5.17
C VAL A 719 33.12 -10.93 6.13
N ASP A 720 34.32 -10.62 5.64
CA ASP A 720 35.54 -10.63 6.46
C ASP A 720 35.65 -9.41 7.39
N GLY A 721 35.07 -8.27 7.00
CA GLY A 721 35.05 -7.06 7.82
C GLY A 721 33.83 -6.17 7.54
N VAL A 722 33.43 -5.40 8.55
CA VAL A 722 32.18 -4.62 8.51
C VAL A 722 32.44 -3.18 8.92
N LEU A 723 32.11 -2.24 8.04
CA LEU A 723 32.08 -0.82 8.33
C LEU A 723 30.62 -0.38 8.51
N TYR A 724 30.22 -0.16 9.75
CA TYR A 724 28.90 0.38 10.05
C TYR A 724 28.80 1.86 9.67
N THR A 725 27.71 2.25 9.02
CA THR A 725 27.31 3.66 8.91
C THR A 725 26.61 4.11 10.19
N SER A 726 26.79 5.39 10.54
CA SER A 726 26.33 5.96 11.81
C SER A 726 26.81 5.10 13.00
N SER A 727 25.94 4.81 13.97
CA SER A 727 26.23 3.89 15.08
C SER A 727 25.87 2.43 14.79
N GLY A 728 25.32 2.11 13.61
CA GLY A 728 24.72 0.80 13.31
C GLY A 728 23.33 0.58 13.96
N ARG A 729 22.89 1.50 14.83
CA ARG A 729 21.56 1.54 15.47
C ARG A 729 20.64 2.60 14.86
N ASP A 730 21.15 3.42 13.94
CA ASP A 730 20.43 4.54 13.33
C ASP A 730 19.54 4.06 12.16
N ILE A 731 18.48 3.32 12.49
CA ILE A 731 17.65 2.61 11.51
C ILE A 731 16.95 3.61 10.57
N GLU A 732 16.92 3.25 9.28
CA GLU A 732 16.16 3.97 8.26
C GLU A 732 14.84 3.23 8.04
N MET A 733 13.75 3.90 8.36
CA MET A 733 12.37 3.40 8.30
C MET A 733 11.67 3.86 7.03
N SER A 734 12.08 4.98 6.43
CA SER A 734 11.60 5.38 5.11
C SER A 734 11.89 4.28 4.10
N VAL A 735 10.91 4.00 3.22
CA VAL A 735 11.10 3.06 2.12
C VAL A 735 12.11 3.60 1.10
N ALA A 736 12.02 4.89 0.78
CA ALA A 736 12.99 5.55 -0.10
C ALA A 736 14.21 5.96 0.71
N SER A 737 15.39 5.46 0.32
CA SER A 737 16.60 5.67 1.11
C SER A 737 17.15 7.11 1.04
N THR A 738 17.63 7.65 2.17
CA THR A 738 18.15 9.03 2.36
C THR A 738 19.49 9.05 3.10
N LYS A 739 19.50 9.08 4.45
CA LYS A 739 20.70 9.24 5.30
C LYS A 739 21.76 8.17 5.08
N ALA A 740 21.36 6.93 4.74
CA ALA A 740 22.28 5.86 4.41
C ALA A 740 23.12 6.19 3.18
N PHE A 741 22.59 6.85 2.15
CA PHE A 741 23.35 7.17 0.94
C PHE A 741 24.57 8.06 1.25
N TYR A 742 24.37 9.15 2.00
CA TYR A 742 25.46 10.07 2.36
C TYR A 742 26.48 9.39 3.26
N SER A 743 25.99 8.63 4.26
CA SER A 743 26.84 7.92 5.21
C SER A 743 27.66 6.83 4.52
N GLN A 744 27.10 6.15 3.50
CA GLN A 744 27.81 5.16 2.70
C GLN A 744 28.94 5.78 1.88
N ILE A 745 28.74 6.96 1.30
CA ILE A 745 29.80 7.69 0.60
C ILE A 745 30.94 8.03 1.56
N VAL A 746 30.61 8.56 2.74
CA VAL A 746 31.60 8.94 3.77
C VAL A 746 32.37 7.71 4.28
N ALA A 747 31.67 6.60 4.54
CA ALA A 747 32.29 5.33 4.90
C ALA A 747 33.22 4.81 3.79
N GLY A 748 32.80 4.90 2.52
CA GLY A 748 33.62 4.57 1.37
C GLY A 748 34.88 5.44 1.26
N THR A 749 34.79 6.73 1.59
CA THR A 749 35.94 7.64 1.65
C THR A 749 36.93 7.23 2.73
N LEU A 750 36.47 6.89 3.94
CA LEU A 750 37.35 6.41 5.02
C LEU A 750 38.09 5.14 4.61
N LEU A 751 37.41 4.21 3.95
CA LEU A 751 38.02 3.00 3.42
C LEU A 751 39.07 3.33 2.33
N ALA A 752 38.77 4.29 1.46
CA ALA A 752 39.69 4.75 0.41
C ALA A 752 40.98 5.34 1.00
N LEU A 753 40.85 6.16 2.03
CA LEU A 753 41.97 6.76 2.75
C LEU A 753 42.80 5.70 3.49
N LYS A 754 42.17 4.72 4.16
CA LYS A 754 42.89 3.61 4.80
C LYS A 754 43.74 2.84 3.78
N VAL A 755 43.17 2.49 2.63
CA VAL A 755 43.90 1.76 1.58
C VAL A 755 45.00 2.63 0.95
N ALA A 756 44.73 3.91 0.68
CA ALA A 756 45.74 4.83 0.15
C ALA A 756 46.93 5.02 1.11
N GLY A 757 46.67 5.02 2.43
CA GLY A 757 47.70 5.05 3.48
C GLY A 757 48.60 3.82 3.46
N ILE A 758 48.03 2.62 3.35
CA ILE A 758 48.80 1.36 3.24
C ILE A 758 49.71 1.37 2.01
N ARG A 759 49.22 1.90 0.88
CA ARG A 759 49.99 2.00 -0.37
C ARG A 759 51.06 3.08 -0.34
N SER A 760 51.02 4.01 0.63
CA SER A 760 51.96 5.14 0.76
C SER A 760 52.05 6.02 -0.51
N ASN A 761 50.96 6.11 -1.29
CA ASN A 761 50.92 6.84 -2.56
C ASN A 761 50.53 8.33 -2.42
N ARG A 762 50.28 8.81 -1.19
CA ARG A 762 49.78 10.16 -0.88
C ARG A 762 50.55 10.77 0.29
N SER A 763 50.61 12.10 0.35
CA SER A 763 51.29 12.82 1.42
C SER A 763 50.41 12.96 2.67
N LYS A 764 51.01 13.26 3.82
CA LYS A 764 50.28 13.47 5.09
C LYS A 764 49.31 14.65 5.01
N GLU A 765 49.68 15.69 4.28
CA GLU A 765 48.87 16.89 4.05
C GLU A 765 47.61 16.51 3.27
N PHE A 766 47.72 15.65 2.25
CA PHE A 766 46.56 15.15 1.53
C PHE A 766 45.57 14.44 2.47
N PHE A 767 46.04 13.55 3.35
CA PHE A 767 45.16 12.88 4.32
C PHE A 767 44.49 13.88 5.26
N SER A 768 45.26 14.84 5.77
CA SER A 768 44.75 15.87 6.68
C SER A 768 43.71 16.76 6.02
N ASP A 769 43.95 17.22 4.80
CA ASP A 769 43.03 18.04 4.02
C ASP A 769 41.71 17.30 3.75
N GLN A 770 41.79 16.03 3.35
CA GLN A 770 40.60 15.23 3.07
C GLN A 770 39.78 14.92 4.32
N ILE A 771 40.42 14.61 5.45
CA ILE A 771 39.72 14.38 6.73
C ILE A 771 39.12 15.70 7.25
N ALA A 772 39.85 16.81 7.20
CA ALA A 772 39.36 18.12 7.60
C ALA A 772 38.16 18.58 6.73
N GLU A 773 38.13 18.19 5.47
CA GLU A 773 36.97 18.42 4.60
C GLU A 773 35.79 17.51 4.99
N LEU A 774 35.99 16.21 5.22
CA LEU A 774 34.96 15.29 5.70
C LEU A 774 34.30 15.78 7.00
N LEU A 775 35.08 16.31 7.94
CA LEU A 775 34.59 16.88 9.20
C LEU A 775 33.71 18.13 9.02
N ARG A 776 33.84 18.85 7.90
CA ARG A 776 33.02 20.02 7.56
C ARG A 776 31.74 19.68 6.78
N ILE A 777 31.66 18.48 6.19
CA ILE A 777 30.49 18.04 5.41
C ILE A 777 29.17 18.13 6.21
N PRO A 778 29.09 17.70 7.49
CA PRO A 778 27.86 17.86 8.27
C PRO A 778 27.36 19.30 8.35
N ASP A 779 28.25 20.26 8.57
CA ASP A 779 27.88 21.69 8.60
C ASP A 779 27.45 22.20 7.23
N HIS A 780 28.12 21.76 6.16
CA HIS A 780 27.68 22.07 4.81
C HIS A 780 26.28 21.51 4.51
N MET A 781 25.98 20.29 4.97
CA MET A 781 24.63 19.71 4.86
C MET A 781 23.60 20.51 5.66
N ARG A 782 23.94 21.00 6.86
CA ARG A 782 23.07 21.89 7.65
C ARG A 782 22.76 23.20 6.92
N THR A 783 23.76 23.78 6.24
CA THR A 783 23.55 24.95 5.39
C THR A 783 22.56 24.67 4.26
N VAL A 784 22.64 23.50 3.61
CA VAL A 784 21.66 23.07 2.60
C VAL A 784 20.27 22.88 3.21
N LEU A 785 20.16 22.23 4.36
CA LEU A 785 18.88 22.04 5.06
C LEU A 785 18.21 23.38 5.41
N ALA A 786 19.00 24.39 5.78
CA ALA A 786 18.50 25.74 6.06
C ALA A 786 17.86 26.41 4.82
N MET A 787 18.20 25.97 3.60
CA MET A 787 17.58 26.41 2.34
C MET A 787 16.23 25.76 2.06
N GLY A 788 15.71 24.91 2.95
CA GLY A 788 14.51 24.09 2.73
C GLY A 788 13.29 24.87 2.24
N ASN A 789 13.05 26.09 2.77
CA ASN A 789 11.95 26.95 2.31
C ASN A 789 12.11 27.39 0.84
N GLN A 790 13.33 27.75 0.42
CA GLN A 790 13.61 28.13 -0.97
C GLN A 790 13.40 26.95 -1.91
N ILE A 791 13.91 25.78 -1.52
CA ILE A 791 13.76 24.53 -2.28
C ILE A 791 12.28 24.13 -2.38
N GLN A 792 11.52 24.25 -1.28
CA GLN A 792 10.08 24.00 -1.25
C GLN A 792 9.32 24.90 -2.22
N MET A 793 9.61 26.21 -2.24
CA MET A 793 8.95 27.16 -3.13
C MET A 793 9.20 26.83 -4.61
N SER A 794 10.44 26.47 -4.96
CA SER A 794 10.80 26.00 -6.30
C SER A 794 9.99 24.75 -6.69
N ALA A 795 10.00 23.72 -5.85
CA ALA A 795 9.31 22.46 -6.12
C ALA A 795 7.80 22.65 -6.29
N ARG A 796 7.16 23.44 -5.41
CA ARG A 796 5.72 23.77 -5.52
C ARG A 796 5.39 24.50 -6.82
N ARG A 797 6.25 25.42 -7.26
CA ARG A 797 6.04 26.19 -8.48
C ARG A 797 6.25 25.36 -9.75
N LEU A 798 7.23 24.46 -9.75
CA LEU A 798 7.72 23.82 -10.97
C LEU A 798 7.23 22.38 -11.17
N ALA A 799 7.03 21.59 -10.12
CA ALA A 799 6.73 20.16 -10.24
C ALA A 799 5.49 19.88 -11.11
N ALA A 800 4.41 20.66 -10.94
CA ALA A 800 3.19 20.45 -11.70
C ALA A 800 3.26 20.96 -13.15
N THR A 801 4.31 21.69 -13.55
CA THR A 801 4.32 22.46 -14.81
C THR A 801 4.77 21.68 -16.05
N LYS A 802 5.63 20.67 -15.86
CA LYS A 802 6.22 19.87 -16.95
C LYS A 802 5.81 18.41 -16.85
N THR A 803 5.51 17.82 -18.00
CA THR A 803 5.16 16.39 -18.11
C THR A 803 6.40 15.52 -17.87
N TYR A 804 7.47 15.79 -18.62
CA TYR A 804 8.73 15.04 -18.62
C TYR A 804 9.80 15.72 -17.78
N TRP A 805 10.55 14.93 -17.03
CA TRP A 805 11.58 15.40 -16.12
C TRP A 805 12.89 14.66 -16.35
N ALA A 806 14.02 15.30 -16.03
CA ALA A 806 15.35 14.72 -16.11
C ALA A 806 16.23 15.22 -14.95
N ALA A 807 17.23 14.42 -14.59
CA ALA A 807 18.33 14.84 -13.73
C ALA A 807 19.65 14.64 -14.48
N VAL A 808 20.51 15.66 -14.52
CA VAL A 808 21.76 15.61 -15.27
C VAL A 808 22.95 15.96 -14.40
N GLY A 809 24.07 15.29 -14.65
CA GLY A 809 25.32 15.49 -13.94
C GLY A 809 26.48 14.79 -14.64
N SER A 810 27.68 15.36 -14.54
CA SER A 810 28.89 14.87 -15.22
C SER A 810 30.02 14.61 -14.22
N GLY A 811 30.91 13.67 -14.54
CA GLY A 811 31.96 13.23 -13.60
C GLY A 811 31.33 12.65 -12.32
N PRO A 812 31.84 12.97 -11.11
CA PRO A 812 31.25 12.50 -9.86
C PRO A 812 29.76 12.85 -9.71
N ASN A 813 29.31 13.98 -10.28
CA ASN A 813 27.92 14.41 -10.21
C ASN A 813 26.95 13.53 -11.01
N LYS A 814 27.44 12.58 -11.82
CA LYS A 814 26.58 11.56 -12.42
C LYS A 814 25.91 10.71 -11.34
N ALA A 815 26.62 10.40 -10.24
CA ALA A 815 26.03 9.71 -9.10
C ALA A 815 24.89 10.52 -8.46
N SER A 816 25.05 11.84 -8.34
CA SER A 816 23.99 12.74 -7.85
C SER A 816 22.76 12.67 -8.75
N ALA A 817 22.95 12.76 -10.06
CA ALA A 817 21.86 12.72 -11.03
C ALA A 817 21.12 11.38 -11.01
N ASP A 818 21.84 10.26 -10.89
CA ASP A 818 21.24 8.93 -10.82
C ASP A 818 20.42 8.72 -9.55
N GLU A 819 20.92 9.20 -8.41
CA GLU A 819 20.24 9.10 -7.12
C GLU A 819 19.02 10.04 -7.05
N ILE A 820 19.16 11.28 -7.51
CA ILE A 820 18.03 12.22 -7.61
C ILE A 820 16.94 11.63 -8.51
N ARG A 821 17.30 11.06 -9.67
CA ARG A 821 16.34 10.38 -10.54
C ARG A 821 15.60 9.26 -9.79
N ILE A 822 16.31 8.41 -9.04
CA ILE A 822 15.68 7.33 -8.27
C ILE A 822 14.67 7.90 -7.27
N LYS A 823 15.07 8.89 -6.45
CA LYS A 823 14.15 9.48 -5.45
C LYS A 823 12.95 10.15 -6.09
N LEU A 824 13.14 10.89 -7.16
CA LEU A 824 12.01 11.54 -7.84
C LEU A 824 11.08 10.49 -8.48
N SER A 825 11.59 9.38 -8.99
CA SER A 825 10.74 8.29 -9.49
C SER A 825 9.98 7.60 -8.36
N GLU A 826 10.64 7.34 -7.23
CA GLU A 826 10.04 6.73 -6.03
C GLU A 826 8.99 7.63 -5.36
N LEU A 827 9.20 8.93 -5.32
CA LEU A 827 8.32 9.87 -4.62
C LEU A 827 7.24 10.48 -5.51
N CYS A 828 7.53 10.72 -6.79
CA CYS A 828 6.64 11.46 -7.69
C CYS A 828 5.91 10.58 -8.72
N TYR A 829 6.24 9.28 -8.80
CA TYR A 829 5.72 8.31 -9.77
C TYR A 829 5.80 8.80 -11.22
N LYS A 830 6.96 9.38 -11.54
CA LYS A 830 7.31 9.80 -12.89
C LYS A 830 8.46 8.95 -13.39
N THR A 831 8.43 8.60 -14.67
CA THR A 831 9.61 8.13 -15.38
C THR A 831 10.51 9.33 -15.62
N ILE A 832 11.74 9.25 -15.13
CA ILE A 832 12.70 10.37 -15.15
C ILE A 832 13.99 9.85 -15.77
N SER A 833 14.56 10.57 -16.72
CA SER A 833 15.86 10.23 -17.30
C SER A 833 17.00 10.69 -16.38
N SER A 834 18.13 9.98 -16.41
CA SER A 834 19.39 10.49 -15.85
C SER A 834 20.49 10.39 -16.89
N ASP A 835 21.01 11.56 -17.28
CA ASP A 835 21.91 11.70 -18.41
C ASP A 835 23.18 12.46 -18.00
N TYR A 836 24.25 12.33 -18.79
CA TYR A 836 25.34 13.29 -18.73
C TYR A 836 24.86 14.64 -19.27
N VAL A 837 25.41 15.75 -18.77
CA VAL A 837 24.93 17.09 -19.11
C VAL A 837 24.95 17.32 -20.63
N GLU A 838 26.09 17.07 -21.28
CA GLU A 838 26.26 17.25 -22.74
C GLU A 838 25.30 16.35 -23.54
N ASP A 839 25.14 15.08 -23.13
CA ASP A 839 24.33 14.09 -23.86
C ASP A 839 22.84 14.43 -23.87
N LYS A 840 22.34 15.18 -22.88
CA LYS A 840 20.91 15.51 -22.79
C LYS A 840 20.38 16.21 -24.05
N LYS A 841 21.20 17.03 -24.72
CA LYS A 841 20.80 17.69 -25.97
C LYS A 841 20.72 16.75 -27.18
N HIS A 842 21.33 15.57 -27.09
CA HIS A 842 21.35 14.55 -28.14
C HIS A 842 20.25 13.49 -28.01
N ILE A 843 19.58 13.41 -26.85
CA ILE A 843 18.62 12.34 -26.55
C ILE A 843 17.17 12.82 -26.71
N ASP A 844 16.70 13.70 -25.84
CA ASP A 844 15.27 14.00 -25.68
C ASP A 844 14.99 15.44 -25.19
N LEU A 845 15.93 16.38 -25.39
CA LEU A 845 15.71 17.79 -25.04
C LEU A 845 14.46 18.39 -25.70
N SER A 846 14.04 17.86 -26.85
CA SER A 846 12.81 18.21 -27.56
C SER A 846 11.52 17.96 -26.77
N SER A 847 11.57 17.19 -25.69
CA SER A 847 10.44 16.95 -24.78
C SER A 847 10.10 18.15 -23.87
N GLU A 848 10.87 19.25 -23.98
CA GLU A 848 10.78 20.45 -23.16
C GLU A 848 10.76 20.15 -21.62
N PRO A 849 11.69 19.33 -21.10
CA PRO A 849 11.55 18.75 -19.77
C PRO A 849 11.87 19.76 -18.64
N LEU A 850 11.44 19.44 -17.42
CA LEU A 850 12.08 19.99 -16.22
C LEU A 850 13.43 19.28 -16.02
N ILE A 851 14.50 20.02 -15.78
CA ILE A 851 15.85 19.43 -15.67
C ILE A 851 16.51 19.88 -14.38
N ILE A 852 16.84 18.95 -13.48
CA ILE A 852 17.70 19.23 -12.33
C ILE A 852 19.16 19.05 -12.77
N VAL A 853 19.95 20.11 -12.70
CA VAL A 853 21.36 20.13 -13.12
C VAL A 853 22.27 20.14 -11.88
N CYS A 854 23.05 19.07 -11.71
CA CYS A 854 24.02 18.93 -10.62
C CYS A 854 25.37 19.51 -11.05
N ALA A 855 25.62 20.77 -10.73
CA ALA A 855 26.82 21.52 -11.15
C ALA A 855 27.79 21.86 -10.01
N ALA A 856 27.36 21.83 -8.74
CA ALA A 856 28.23 22.11 -7.60
C ALA A 856 29.42 21.14 -7.53
N GLY A 857 30.60 21.62 -7.12
CA GLY A 857 31.85 20.88 -7.08
C GLY A 857 32.43 20.52 -8.46
N THR A 858 31.92 21.11 -9.53
CA THR A 858 32.48 20.92 -10.89
C THR A 858 33.77 21.73 -11.04
N ARG A 859 34.77 21.13 -11.69
CA ARG A 859 36.04 21.82 -11.99
C ARG A 859 35.81 23.08 -12.83
N GLY A 860 36.56 24.14 -12.53
CA GLY A 860 36.47 25.42 -13.27
C GLY A 860 36.70 25.32 -14.78
N THR A 861 37.43 24.31 -15.26
CA THR A 861 37.63 24.07 -16.69
C THR A 861 36.39 23.49 -17.40
N VAL A 862 35.42 22.96 -16.66
CA VAL A 862 34.23 22.27 -17.20
C VAL A 862 32.94 23.05 -16.93
N ILE A 863 32.90 23.86 -15.87
CA ILE A 863 31.68 24.60 -15.49
C ILE A 863 31.15 25.50 -16.61
N GLY A 864 32.05 26.08 -17.42
CA GLY A 864 31.67 26.91 -18.57
C GLY A 864 30.86 26.15 -19.63
N ASP A 865 31.18 24.87 -19.84
CA ASP A 865 30.43 24.02 -20.78
C ASP A 865 29.05 23.68 -20.23
N ILE A 866 28.93 23.38 -18.92
CA ILE A 866 27.64 23.13 -18.26
C ILE A 866 26.73 24.37 -18.31
N ILE A 867 27.28 25.58 -18.13
CA ILE A 867 26.53 26.84 -18.26
C ILE A 867 26.01 27.00 -19.70
N LYS A 868 26.85 26.73 -20.69
CA LYS A 868 26.49 26.79 -22.11
C LYS A 868 25.39 25.78 -22.44
N ASP A 869 25.48 24.54 -21.97
CA ASP A 869 24.43 23.54 -22.18
C ASP A 869 23.14 23.92 -21.48
N THR A 870 23.21 24.53 -20.28
CA THR A 870 22.02 25.05 -19.59
C THR A 870 21.33 26.15 -20.39
N ALA A 871 22.09 27.04 -21.05
CA ALA A 871 21.54 28.02 -21.96
C ALA A 871 20.83 27.37 -23.16
N ILE A 872 21.38 26.27 -23.70
CA ILE A 872 20.73 25.46 -24.75
C ILE A 872 19.44 24.85 -24.20
N PHE A 873 19.44 24.28 -23.00
CA PHE A 873 18.23 23.70 -22.40
C PHE A 873 17.10 24.74 -22.32
N LYS A 874 17.41 25.94 -21.81
CA LYS A 874 16.45 27.04 -21.71
C LYS A 874 15.94 27.50 -23.08
N ALA A 875 16.82 27.60 -24.07
CA ALA A 875 16.45 27.98 -25.44
C ALA A 875 15.45 26.99 -26.07
N HIS A 876 15.53 25.72 -25.68
CA HIS A 876 14.59 24.66 -26.07
C HIS A 876 13.41 24.49 -25.10
N LYS A 877 13.08 25.55 -24.34
CA LYS A 877 11.94 25.63 -23.40
C LYS A 877 11.96 24.60 -22.27
N ALA A 878 13.10 23.98 -21.99
CA ALA A 878 13.25 23.24 -20.73
C ALA A 878 13.11 24.19 -19.54
N ALA A 879 12.89 23.62 -18.36
CA ALA A 879 12.87 24.34 -17.08
C ALA A 879 14.07 23.87 -16.23
N PRO A 880 15.26 24.50 -16.37
CA PRO A 880 16.45 24.10 -15.63
C PRO A 880 16.39 24.58 -14.17
N VAL A 881 16.57 23.67 -13.23
CA VAL A 881 16.78 23.94 -11.81
C VAL A 881 18.22 23.56 -11.50
N ILE A 882 19.03 24.52 -11.07
CA ILE A 882 20.48 24.36 -10.99
C ILE A 882 20.91 24.25 -9.54
N ILE A 883 21.81 23.30 -9.26
CA ILE A 883 22.54 23.22 -8.00
C ILE A 883 23.99 23.58 -8.31
N ALA A 884 24.48 24.69 -7.78
CA ALA A 884 25.79 25.24 -8.09
C ALA A 884 26.54 25.62 -6.82
N ASP A 885 27.85 25.82 -6.93
CA ASP A 885 28.64 26.32 -5.83
C ASP A 885 28.23 27.75 -5.46
N GLU A 886 28.43 28.13 -4.21
CA GLU A 886 28.31 29.52 -3.77
C GLU A 886 29.16 30.47 -4.64
N GLY A 887 28.54 31.59 -5.04
CA GLY A 887 29.14 32.59 -5.91
C GLY A 887 29.03 32.34 -7.42
N GLU A 888 28.54 31.17 -7.86
CA GLU A 888 28.42 30.84 -9.29
C GLU A 888 27.12 31.39 -9.94
N GLU A 889 27.08 32.70 -10.16
CA GLU A 889 25.89 33.42 -10.65
C GLU A 889 25.63 33.29 -12.16
N ARG A 890 26.53 32.66 -12.93
CA ARG A 890 26.43 32.65 -14.40
C ARG A 890 25.28 31.80 -14.94
N PHE A 891 24.66 30.96 -14.10
CA PHE A 891 23.46 30.19 -14.46
C PHE A 891 22.16 31.01 -14.42
N THR A 892 22.13 32.10 -13.66
CA THR A 892 20.92 32.89 -13.36
C THR A 892 20.10 33.30 -14.61
N PRO A 893 20.70 33.71 -15.75
CA PRO A 893 19.93 34.04 -16.96
C PRO A 893 19.20 32.86 -17.61
N TYR A 894 19.60 31.63 -17.30
CA TYR A 894 19.16 30.41 -17.99
C TYR A 894 18.37 29.46 -17.09
N ALA A 895 18.40 29.67 -15.78
CA ALA A 895 17.74 28.83 -14.78
C ALA A 895 16.33 29.34 -14.42
N GLU A 896 15.47 28.43 -13.98
CA GLU A 896 14.24 28.76 -13.25
C GLU A 896 14.51 29.05 -11.77
N ASP A 897 15.47 28.34 -11.19
CA ASP A 897 15.99 28.54 -9.84
C ASP A 897 17.45 28.07 -9.79
N VAL A 898 18.27 28.74 -8.96
CA VAL A 898 19.66 28.34 -8.65
C VAL A 898 19.78 28.16 -7.14
N PHE A 899 20.27 27.00 -6.72
CA PHE A 899 20.59 26.70 -5.32
C PHE A 899 22.10 26.70 -5.15
N HIS A 900 22.60 27.71 -4.44
CA HIS A 900 24.00 27.85 -4.09
C HIS A 900 24.32 27.03 -2.84
N VAL A 901 25.17 26.01 -2.98
CA VAL A 901 25.62 25.16 -1.88
C VAL A 901 27.09 25.46 -1.55
N PRO A 902 27.56 25.14 -0.33
CA PRO A 902 28.96 25.34 0.04
C PRO A 902 29.92 24.61 -0.90
N GLN A 903 31.06 25.25 -1.18
CA GLN A 903 32.10 24.65 -2.02
C GLN A 903 32.72 23.43 -1.35
N VAL A 904 32.80 22.34 -2.11
CA VAL A 904 33.45 21.08 -1.73
C VAL A 904 34.23 20.51 -2.90
N SER A 905 35.22 19.68 -2.59
CA SER A 905 35.97 18.93 -3.57
C SER A 905 35.04 18.06 -4.43
N PRO A 906 35.37 17.81 -5.72
CA PRO A 906 34.48 17.10 -6.65
C PRO A 906 33.97 15.74 -6.16
N GLN A 907 34.79 15.03 -5.36
CA GLN A 907 34.44 13.74 -4.77
C GLN A 907 33.32 13.80 -3.72
N PHE A 908 33.14 14.93 -3.04
CA PHE A 908 32.10 15.13 -2.01
C PHE A 908 30.88 15.88 -2.53
N ALA A 909 30.99 16.50 -3.70
CA ALA A 909 29.89 17.16 -4.39
C ALA A 909 28.61 16.29 -4.50
N PRO A 910 28.68 14.95 -4.66
CA PRO A 910 27.49 14.13 -4.69
C PRO A 910 26.65 14.17 -3.42
N ILE A 911 27.24 14.47 -2.26
CA ILE A 911 26.51 14.59 -0.99
C ILE A 911 25.58 15.81 -1.03
N LEU A 912 26.12 16.99 -1.34
CA LEU A 912 25.37 18.25 -1.29
C LEU A 912 24.36 18.37 -2.45
N ASN A 913 24.76 18.00 -3.68
CA ASN A 913 23.85 18.01 -4.84
C ASN A 913 22.64 17.09 -4.58
N THR A 914 22.89 15.88 -4.10
CA THR A 914 21.82 14.92 -3.83
C THR A 914 20.90 15.38 -2.70
N LEU A 915 21.45 16.01 -1.65
CA LEU A 915 20.65 16.56 -0.54
C LEU A 915 19.65 17.62 -1.01
N VAL A 916 20.07 18.56 -1.86
CA VAL A 916 19.14 19.52 -2.48
C VAL A 916 18.06 18.80 -3.28
N GLY A 917 18.44 17.82 -4.12
CA GLY A 917 17.50 17.09 -4.96
C GLY A 917 16.53 16.20 -4.17
N HIS A 918 16.95 15.63 -3.04
CA HIS A 918 16.11 14.88 -2.10
C HIS A 918 15.04 15.80 -1.46
N ILE A 919 15.43 16.97 -0.95
CA ILE A 919 14.50 17.98 -0.39
C ILE A 919 13.53 18.47 -1.47
N TRP A 920 14.03 18.75 -2.67
CA TRP A 920 13.21 19.18 -3.80
C TRP A 920 12.21 18.09 -4.18
N GLY A 921 12.65 16.84 -4.25
CA GLY A 921 11.80 15.69 -4.57
C GLY A 921 10.69 15.44 -3.56
N TYR A 922 10.99 15.57 -2.26
CA TYR A 922 9.99 15.50 -1.20
C TYR A 922 8.89 16.57 -1.40
N HIS A 923 9.29 17.82 -1.60
CA HIS A 923 8.31 18.89 -1.79
C HIS A 923 7.58 18.82 -3.13
N ALA A 924 8.21 18.27 -4.17
CA ALA A 924 7.57 18.00 -5.44
C ALA A 924 6.47 16.94 -5.31
N ALA A 925 6.73 15.87 -4.54
CA ALA A 925 5.74 14.84 -4.23
C ALA A 925 4.55 15.41 -3.44
N LEU A 926 4.82 16.26 -2.43
CA LEU A 926 3.76 16.94 -1.68
C LEU A 926 2.92 17.87 -2.56
N ALA A 927 3.56 18.63 -3.45
CA ALA A 927 2.86 19.51 -4.39
C ALA A 927 1.93 18.72 -5.32
N ILE A 928 2.36 17.54 -5.79
CA ILE A 928 1.52 16.65 -6.60
C ILE A 928 0.37 16.04 -5.75
N HIS A 929 0.67 15.60 -4.52
CA HIS A 929 -0.31 15.02 -3.60
C HIS A 929 -1.41 16.02 -3.20
N GLU A 930 -1.10 17.30 -3.05
CA GLU A 930 -2.08 18.34 -2.75
C GLU A 930 -3.22 18.39 -3.78
N GLY A 931 -2.92 18.12 -5.05
CA GLY A 931 -3.94 17.97 -6.10
C GLY A 931 -4.91 16.81 -5.85
N SER A 932 -4.43 15.69 -5.28
CA SER A 932 -5.29 14.54 -4.92
C SER A 932 -6.22 14.84 -3.74
N ARG A 933 -5.75 15.60 -2.74
CA ARG A 933 -6.55 15.94 -1.55
C ARG A 933 -7.79 16.76 -1.92
N PHE A 934 -7.64 17.77 -2.78
CA PHE A 934 -8.79 18.54 -3.25
C PHE A 934 -9.87 17.66 -3.89
N LEU A 935 -9.48 16.71 -4.76
CA LEU A 935 -10.45 15.82 -5.40
C LEU A 935 -11.04 14.80 -4.41
N HIS A 936 -10.26 14.37 -3.42
CA HIS A 936 -10.74 13.52 -2.33
C HIS A 936 -11.79 14.23 -1.49
N ASP A 937 -11.56 15.49 -1.11
CA ASP A 937 -12.51 16.29 -0.32
C ASP A 937 -13.81 16.52 -1.10
N VAL A 938 -13.72 16.76 -2.42
CA VAL A 938 -14.89 16.80 -3.32
C VAL A 938 -15.63 15.46 -3.29
N ARG A 939 -14.91 14.34 -3.40
CA ARG A 939 -15.53 13.00 -3.37
C ARG A 939 -16.25 12.74 -2.06
N ALA A 940 -15.61 13.06 -0.93
CA ALA A 940 -16.16 12.86 0.41
C ALA A 940 -17.39 13.75 0.64
N SER A 941 -17.32 15.04 0.31
CA SER A 941 -18.45 15.97 0.46
C SER A 941 -19.67 15.54 -0.35
N ILE A 942 -19.47 15.08 -1.60
CA ILE A 942 -20.56 14.56 -2.43
C ILE A 942 -21.16 13.30 -1.81
N HIS A 943 -20.34 12.40 -1.25
CA HIS A 943 -20.82 11.20 -0.57
C HIS A 943 -21.65 11.56 0.67
N ASP A 944 -21.14 12.43 1.54
CA ASP A 944 -21.84 12.91 2.73
C ASP A 944 -23.17 13.59 2.38
N THR A 945 -23.20 14.38 1.31
CA THR A 945 -24.43 15.01 0.81
C THR A 945 -25.42 13.98 0.29
N LEU A 946 -24.98 12.95 -0.45
CA LEU A 946 -25.83 11.86 -0.93
C LEU A 946 -26.41 11.07 0.24
N ASP A 947 -25.59 10.69 1.22
CA ASP A 947 -26.02 9.92 2.40
C ASP A 947 -27.01 10.71 3.26
N ARG A 948 -26.74 12.00 3.47
CA ARG A 948 -27.65 12.90 4.21
C ARG A 948 -29.01 13.03 3.52
N LEU A 949 -29.05 13.18 2.20
CA LEU A 949 -30.29 13.33 1.44
C LEU A 949 -31.05 12.00 1.31
N ALA A 950 -30.33 10.87 1.17
CA ALA A 950 -30.91 9.54 1.22
C ALA A 950 -31.55 9.25 2.59
N GLY A 951 -30.92 9.70 3.69
CA GLY A 951 -31.50 9.66 5.04
C GLY A 951 -32.77 10.51 5.21
N GLN A 952 -33.03 11.45 4.30
CA GLN A 952 -34.27 12.24 4.22
C GLN A 952 -35.33 11.61 3.31
N GLY A 953 -35.06 10.44 2.72
CA GLY A 953 -35.98 9.70 1.85
C GLY A 953 -35.97 10.10 0.38
N LEU A 954 -35.03 10.96 -0.05
CA LEU A 954 -34.88 11.37 -1.45
C LEU A 954 -34.14 10.32 -2.26
N ASP A 955 -34.59 10.07 -3.50
CA ASP A 955 -33.88 9.19 -4.43
C ASP A 955 -32.76 9.94 -5.20
N VAL A 956 -31.87 9.18 -5.85
CA VAL A 956 -30.72 9.74 -6.58
C VAL A 956 -31.12 10.69 -7.72
N TYR A 957 -32.31 10.54 -8.29
CA TYR A 957 -32.81 11.43 -9.33
C TYR A 957 -33.30 12.76 -8.74
N GLU A 958 -33.95 12.71 -7.58
CA GLU A 958 -34.38 13.90 -6.83
C GLU A 958 -33.18 14.69 -6.32
N VAL A 959 -32.13 14.00 -5.82
CA VAL A 959 -30.90 14.64 -5.34
C VAL A 959 -30.21 15.49 -6.42
N VAL A 960 -30.12 15.03 -7.66
CA VAL A 960 -29.50 15.80 -8.76
C VAL A 960 -30.37 16.99 -9.20
N LEU A 961 -31.65 17.02 -8.80
CA LEU A 961 -32.54 18.16 -9.02
C LEU A 961 -32.47 19.19 -7.89
N GLU A 962 -32.02 18.79 -6.70
CA GLU A 962 -31.92 19.67 -5.53
C GLU A 962 -30.97 20.85 -5.77
N LYS A 963 -31.45 22.04 -5.40
CA LYS A 963 -30.71 23.29 -5.60
C LYS A 963 -29.41 23.31 -4.81
N SER A 964 -29.44 22.83 -3.56
CA SER A 964 -28.28 22.78 -2.66
C SER A 964 -27.16 21.92 -3.24
N PHE A 965 -27.48 20.73 -3.76
CA PHE A 965 -26.53 19.85 -4.43
C PHE A 965 -25.91 20.50 -5.68
N ARG A 966 -26.72 21.13 -6.54
CA ARG A 966 -26.23 21.81 -7.75
C ARG A 966 -25.32 23.00 -7.45
N GLU A 967 -25.64 23.77 -6.41
CA GLU A 967 -24.81 24.89 -5.95
C GLU A 967 -23.46 24.40 -5.40
N GLU A 968 -23.46 23.31 -4.65
CA GLU A 968 -22.24 22.66 -4.14
C GLU A 968 -21.34 22.18 -5.29
N ILE A 969 -21.90 21.44 -6.25
CA ILE A 969 -21.19 20.99 -7.46
C ILE A 969 -20.63 22.18 -8.27
N LEU A 970 -21.39 23.27 -8.38
CA LEU A 970 -20.92 24.47 -9.07
C LEU A 970 -19.75 25.13 -8.34
N GLY A 971 -19.77 25.14 -7.00
CA GLY A 971 -18.64 25.57 -6.18
C GLY A 971 -17.38 24.75 -6.47
N PHE A 972 -17.50 23.42 -6.52
CA PHE A 972 -16.40 22.52 -6.88
C PHE A 972 -15.87 22.77 -8.29
N TYR A 973 -16.77 22.99 -9.26
CA TYR A 973 -16.39 23.34 -10.63
C TYR A 973 -15.55 24.62 -10.71
N GLN A 974 -15.97 25.68 -10.01
CA GLN A 974 -15.25 26.96 -9.98
C GLN A 974 -13.87 26.81 -9.36
N ALA A 975 -13.78 26.14 -8.21
CA ALA A 975 -12.50 25.86 -7.54
C ALA A 975 -11.57 25.01 -8.41
N PHE A 976 -12.10 23.96 -9.05
CA PHE A 976 -11.34 23.12 -9.98
C PHE A 976 -10.78 23.91 -11.16
N ARG A 977 -11.59 24.78 -11.77
CA ARG A 977 -11.17 25.62 -12.91
C ARG A 977 -10.07 26.61 -12.52
N GLU A 978 -10.17 27.21 -11.34
CA GLU A 978 -9.18 28.17 -10.85
C GLU A 978 -7.82 27.49 -10.57
N LYS A 979 -7.85 26.30 -9.96
CA LYS A 979 -6.64 25.47 -9.79
C LYS A 979 -5.99 25.08 -11.12
N ARG A 980 -6.79 24.75 -12.15
CA ARG A 980 -6.26 24.52 -13.51
C ARG A 980 -5.60 25.76 -14.11
N ARG A 981 -6.21 26.94 -13.93
CA ARG A 981 -5.69 28.22 -14.45
C ARG A 981 -4.34 28.58 -13.83
N THR A 982 -4.18 28.30 -12.54
CA THR A 982 -2.96 28.58 -11.76
C THR A 982 -1.87 27.51 -11.88
N ARG A 983 -2.07 26.47 -12.72
CA ARG A 983 -1.15 25.33 -12.90
C ARG A 983 -0.80 24.58 -11.59
N THR A 984 -1.72 24.58 -10.63
CA THR A 984 -1.56 23.86 -9.36
C THR A 984 -1.97 22.39 -9.45
N PHE A 985 -2.61 21.99 -10.54
CA PHE A 985 -2.74 20.59 -10.92
C PHE A 985 -1.61 20.17 -11.88
N PRO A 986 -1.11 18.93 -11.79
CA PRO A 986 -0.21 18.39 -12.79
C PRO A 986 -0.80 18.57 -14.20
N THR A 987 0.03 19.01 -15.16
CA THR A 987 -0.40 19.28 -16.56
C THR A 987 -1.10 18.08 -17.24
N ALA A 988 -0.94 16.88 -16.69
CA ALA A 988 -1.48 15.61 -17.20
C ALA A 988 -2.51 14.96 -16.25
N ILE A 989 -3.53 15.69 -15.76
CA ILE A 989 -4.74 14.99 -15.31
C ILE A 989 -5.45 14.49 -16.57
N THR A 990 -5.28 13.21 -16.89
CA THR A 990 -5.92 12.51 -18.02
C THR A 990 -7.42 12.82 -18.10
N HIS A 991 -8.07 12.95 -16.95
CA HIS A 991 -9.52 13.17 -16.84
C HIS A 991 -9.93 14.63 -16.59
N ALA A 992 -9.08 15.62 -16.89
CA ALA A 992 -9.44 17.01 -16.66
C ALA A 992 -10.63 17.48 -17.49
N SER A 993 -10.75 16.98 -18.73
CA SER A 993 -11.93 17.16 -19.60
C SER A 993 -13.16 16.53 -18.98
N ASP A 994 -13.02 15.28 -18.54
CA ASP A 994 -14.11 14.45 -18.04
C ASP A 994 -14.71 15.07 -16.78
N LEU A 995 -13.89 15.44 -15.79
CA LEU A 995 -14.33 16.14 -14.59
C LEU A 995 -15.02 17.48 -14.91
N THR A 996 -14.49 18.22 -15.89
CA THR A 996 -15.11 19.48 -16.35
C THR A 996 -16.52 19.25 -16.90
N LEU A 997 -16.71 18.19 -17.69
CA LEU A 997 -18.01 17.82 -18.25
C LEU A 997 -18.95 17.29 -17.16
N LEU A 998 -18.49 16.38 -16.31
CA LEU A 998 -19.26 15.77 -15.23
C LEU A 998 -19.80 16.81 -14.24
N PHE A 999 -18.97 17.77 -13.81
CA PHE A 999 -19.46 18.88 -12.98
C PHE A 999 -20.50 19.74 -13.70
N LYS A 1000 -20.34 19.97 -15.01
CA LYS A 1000 -21.34 20.71 -15.77
C LYS A 1000 -22.67 19.94 -15.90
N TYR A 1001 -22.62 18.64 -16.15
CA TYR A 1001 -23.82 17.78 -16.16
C TYR A 1001 -24.55 17.81 -14.81
N LEU A 1002 -23.84 17.59 -13.70
CA LEU A 1002 -24.44 17.58 -12.35
C LEU A 1002 -24.91 18.96 -11.87
N SER A 1003 -24.29 20.05 -12.34
CA SER A 1003 -24.78 21.42 -12.10
C SER A 1003 -25.99 21.82 -12.96
N GLY A 1004 -26.43 20.96 -13.88
CA GLY A 1004 -27.54 21.22 -14.82
C GLY A 1004 -27.21 22.17 -15.97
N ARG A 1005 -25.92 22.35 -16.31
CA ARG A 1005 -25.46 23.24 -17.40
C ARG A 1005 -25.38 22.56 -18.78
N LEU A 1006 -25.42 21.22 -18.81
CA LEU A 1006 -25.41 20.42 -20.03
C LEU A 1006 -26.61 19.46 -20.02
N PRO A 1007 -27.23 19.18 -21.19
CA PRO A 1007 -28.36 18.27 -21.25
C PRO A 1007 -27.89 16.81 -21.14
N LEU A 1008 -28.53 16.01 -20.28
CA LEU A 1008 -28.15 14.60 -20.06
C LEU A 1008 -28.21 13.72 -21.32
N THR A 1009 -28.89 14.17 -22.39
CA THR A 1009 -28.90 13.52 -23.70
C THR A 1009 -27.52 13.45 -24.34
N ASP A 1010 -26.64 14.39 -24.03
CA ASP A 1010 -25.32 14.50 -24.65
C ASP A 1010 -24.27 13.67 -23.89
N PHE A 1011 -24.60 13.21 -22.68
CA PHE A 1011 -23.70 12.41 -21.84
C PHE A 1011 -23.29 11.09 -22.50
N GLU A 1012 -24.17 10.49 -23.30
CA GLU A 1012 -23.89 9.26 -24.03
C GLU A 1012 -22.84 9.46 -25.12
N LEU A 1013 -22.80 10.65 -25.74
CA LEU A 1013 -21.78 11.02 -26.73
C LEU A 1013 -20.41 11.24 -26.06
N ASP A 1014 -20.41 11.86 -24.87
CA ASP A 1014 -19.17 12.18 -24.16
C ASP A 1014 -18.54 10.95 -23.46
N PHE A 1015 -19.36 10.03 -22.94
CA PHE A 1015 -18.89 8.93 -22.07
C PHE A 1015 -19.23 7.52 -22.55
N GLY A 1016 -19.98 7.35 -23.65
CA GLY A 1016 -20.36 6.04 -24.19
C GLY A 1016 -21.33 5.25 -23.32
N ILE A 1017 -21.96 5.92 -22.35
CA ILE A 1017 -22.96 5.37 -21.43
C ILE A 1017 -24.11 6.36 -21.31
N ARG A 1018 -25.34 5.84 -21.21
CA ARG A 1018 -26.54 6.68 -21.18
C ARG A 1018 -26.55 7.65 -19.99
N GLY A 1019 -26.90 8.92 -20.22
CA GLY A 1019 -26.99 9.97 -19.20
C GLY A 1019 -28.16 9.84 -18.24
N THR A 1020 -28.05 8.97 -17.24
CA THR A 1020 -28.96 8.92 -16.09
C THR A 1020 -28.27 9.52 -14.86
N ALA A 1021 -29.02 10.05 -13.88
CA ALA A 1021 -28.46 10.63 -12.65
C ALA A 1021 -27.46 9.68 -11.96
N LYS A 1022 -27.86 8.40 -11.81
CA LYS A 1022 -26.99 7.32 -11.31
C LYS A 1022 -25.71 7.16 -12.14
N ASN A 1023 -25.82 7.01 -13.46
CA ASN A 1023 -24.64 6.81 -14.31
C ASN A 1023 -23.68 8.01 -14.27
N VAL A 1024 -24.19 9.24 -14.18
CA VAL A 1024 -23.36 10.44 -14.09
C VAL A 1024 -22.61 10.47 -12.75
N ILE A 1025 -23.26 10.16 -11.64
CA ILE A 1025 -22.64 10.08 -10.31
C ILE A 1025 -21.61 8.94 -10.25
N ASP A 1026 -21.96 7.74 -10.73
CA ASP A 1026 -21.05 6.60 -10.76
C ASP A 1026 -19.80 6.91 -11.61
N THR A 1027 -20.00 7.58 -12.74
CA THR A 1027 -18.89 8.03 -13.60
C THR A 1027 -18.05 9.10 -12.93
N LEU A 1028 -18.68 10.06 -12.23
CA LEU A 1028 -17.96 11.04 -11.43
C LEU A 1028 -17.10 10.35 -10.38
N PHE A 1029 -17.65 9.43 -9.59
CA PHE A 1029 -16.89 8.74 -8.55
C PHE A 1029 -15.76 7.89 -9.11
N ARG A 1030 -15.98 7.19 -10.23
CA ARG A 1030 -14.93 6.47 -10.94
C ARG A 1030 -13.81 7.40 -11.38
N VAL A 1031 -14.15 8.49 -12.07
CA VAL A 1031 -13.17 9.45 -12.60
C VAL A 1031 -12.44 10.22 -11.50
N LEU A 1032 -13.14 10.60 -10.43
CA LEU A 1032 -12.53 11.17 -9.22
C LEU A 1032 -11.56 10.15 -8.60
N GLY A 1033 -11.97 8.89 -8.44
CA GLY A 1033 -11.13 7.81 -7.94
C GLY A 1033 -9.85 7.62 -8.77
N GLU A 1034 -9.98 7.53 -10.10
CA GLU A 1034 -8.85 7.43 -11.04
C GLU A 1034 -7.91 8.65 -10.93
N SER A 1035 -8.46 9.86 -10.87
CA SER A 1035 -7.69 11.11 -10.79
C SER A 1035 -6.96 11.27 -9.46
N ILE A 1036 -7.64 10.99 -8.36
CA ILE A 1036 -7.08 10.94 -7.01
C ILE A 1036 -5.93 9.92 -6.99
N ASN A 1037 -6.16 8.75 -7.58
CA ASN A 1037 -5.16 7.69 -7.62
C ASN A 1037 -3.90 8.09 -8.41
N LEU A 1038 -4.04 8.79 -9.53
CA LEU A 1038 -2.91 9.28 -10.32
C LEU A 1038 -2.06 10.34 -9.59
N MET A 1039 -2.63 11.10 -8.65
CA MET A 1039 -1.97 12.22 -7.96
C MET A 1039 -1.55 11.92 -6.52
N SER A 1040 -2.13 10.92 -5.86
CA SER A 1040 -1.74 10.60 -4.48
C SER A 1040 -0.27 10.22 -4.39
N ARG A 1041 0.50 10.84 -3.49
CA ARG A 1041 1.91 10.53 -3.18
C ARG A 1041 2.06 10.21 -1.70
N PRO A 1042 1.86 8.95 -1.30
CA PRO A 1042 2.23 8.50 0.02
C PRO A 1042 3.77 8.47 0.12
N VAL A 1043 4.35 9.49 0.75
CA VAL A 1043 5.82 9.64 0.85
C VAL A 1043 6.47 8.44 1.54
N ASP A 1044 5.93 8.02 2.68
CA ASP A 1044 6.49 6.89 3.44
C ASP A 1044 5.91 5.53 3.05
N ALA A 1045 4.76 5.51 2.36
CA ALA A 1045 4.08 4.30 1.94
C ALA A 1045 4.02 4.25 0.41
N ILE A 1046 5.17 4.15 -0.25
CA ILE A 1046 5.33 4.27 -1.71
C ILE A 1046 4.27 3.45 -2.47
N LYS A 1047 3.36 4.15 -3.15
CA LYS A 1047 2.32 3.61 -4.00
C LYS A 1047 2.96 2.85 -5.16
N HIS A 1048 2.67 1.56 -5.27
CA HIS A 1048 3.06 0.72 -6.41
C HIS A 1048 4.57 0.74 -6.75
N GLN A 1049 5.40 0.06 -5.96
CA GLN A 1049 6.36 -0.81 -6.64
C GLN A 1049 5.54 -1.90 -7.36
N ALA A 1050 5.74 -2.05 -8.68
CA ALA A 1050 4.78 -2.70 -9.56
C ALA A 1050 4.32 -4.10 -9.09
N LYS A 1051 3.07 -4.19 -8.60
CA LYS A 1051 2.04 -4.90 -9.36
C LYS A 1051 0.65 -4.31 -9.16
N THR A 1052 0.02 -4.11 -10.31
CA THR A 1052 -1.29 -3.53 -10.58
C THR A 1052 -2.41 -4.20 -9.79
N VAL A 1053 -3.17 -3.39 -9.05
CA VAL A 1053 -4.52 -3.74 -8.60
C VAL A 1053 -5.49 -2.99 -9.50
N THR A 1054 -6.10 -3.69 -10.46
CA THR A 1054 -7.35 -3.25 -11.09
C THR A 1054 -8.50 -3.81 -10.27
N VAL A 1055 -9.20 -2.93 -9.55
CA VAL A 1055 -10.43 -3.30 -8.84
C VAL A 1055 -11.55 -3.38 -9.88
N GLY A 1056 -12.06 -4.60 -10.10
CA GLY A 1056 -13.23 -4.82 -10.94
C GLY A 1056 -14.47 -4.22 -10.27
N THR A 1057 -15.14 -3.29 -10.96
CA THR A 1057 -16.49 -2.87 -10.57
C THR A 1057 -17.46 -3.90 -11.16
N SER A 1058 -18.11 -4.67 -10.29
CA SER A 1058 -19.17 -5.59 -10.67
C SER A 1058 -20.37 -4.78 -11.19
N ARG A 1059 -20.77 -5.06 -12.43
CA ARG A 1059 -22.01 -4.52 -13.02
C ARG A 1059 -23.07 -5.60 -12.94
N ILE A 1060 -24.10 -5.35 -12.14
CA ILE A 1060 -25.34 -6.10 -12.18
C ILE A 1060 -26.11 -5.60 -13.41
N SER A 1061 -26.37 -6.48 -14.38
CA SER A 1061 -27.30 -6.22 -15.49
C SER A 1061 -28.62 -6.96 -15.22
N GLU A 1062 -29.71 -6.22 -15.10
CA GLU A 1062 -31.06 -6.80 -15.17
C GLU A 1062 -31.35 -7.22 -16.62
N ARG A 1063 -31.84 -8.44 -16.82
CA ARG A 1063 -32.39 -8.90 -18.10
C ARG A 1063 -33.85 -8.44 -18.23
N VAL A 1064 -34.18 -7.90 -19.39
CA VAL A 1064 -35.57 -7.54 -19.76
C VAL A 1064 -36.17 -8.73 -20.53
N GLU A 1065 -37.26 -9.30 -20.03
CA GLU A 1065 -37.94 -10.49 -20.61
C GLU A 1065 -39.40 -10.19 -21.01
N GLY A 1066 -39.93 -10.90 -22.02
CA GLY A 1066 -41.34 -10.87 -22.41
C GLY A 1066 -41.59 -10.87 -23.93
N ILE A 1067 -42.84 -11.14 -24.34
CA ILE A 1067 -43.22 -11.46 -25.74
C ILE A 1067 -42.73 -10.46 -26.80
N LEU A 1068 -42.65 -9.16 -26.48
CA LEU A 1068 -42.15 -8.15 -27.40
C LEU A 1068 -40.61 -8.13 -27.49
N PHE A 1069 -39.91 -8.43 -26.40
CA PHE A 1069 -38.45 -8.50 -26.35
C PHE A 1069 -37.94 -9.81 -26.97
N ASP A 1070 -38.64 -10.92 -26.75
CA ASP A 1070 -38.37 -12.20 -27.41
C ASP A 1070 -38.51 -12.05 -28.94
N THR A 1071 -39.54 -11.33 -29.39
CA THR A 1071 -39.76 -11.06 -30.82
C THR A 1071 -38.70 -10.13 -31.43
N LEU A 1072 -38.07 -9.23 -30.66
CA LEU A 1072 -36.92 -8.47 -31.15
C LEU A 1072 -35.73 -9.38 -31.47
N ALA A 1073 -35.44 -10.32 -30.55
CA ALA A 1073 -34.36 -11.29 -30.72
C ALA A 1073 -34.57 -12.20 -31.94
N ASP A 1074 -35.82 -12.64 -32.20
CA ASP A 1074 -36.19 -13.42 -33.40
C ASP A 1074 -35.94 -12.69 -34.74
N HIS A 1075 -35.80 -11.37 -34.67
CA HIS A 1075 -35.48 -10.49 -35.80
C HIS A 1075 -34.02 -10.00 -35.79
N ALA A 1076 -33.16 -10.57 -34.92
CA ALA A 1076 -31.78 -10.16 -34.72
C ALA A 1076 -31.65 -8.67 -34.38
N LEU A 1077 -32.60 -8.14 -33.60
CA LEU A 1077 -32.51 -6.81 -33.00
C LEU A 1077 -32.23 -6.95 -31.51
N GLU A 1078 -31.18 -6.30 -31.03
CA GLU A 1078 -30.84 -6.27 -29.62
C GLU A 1078 -31.66 -5.21 -28.88
N THR A 1079 -31.93 -5.43 -27.59
CA THR A 1079 -32.63 -4.44 -26.75
C THR A 1079 -31.83 -3.13 -26.67
N ALA A 1080 -30.50 -3.18 -26.82
CA ALA A 1080 -29.62 -2.02 -26.88
C ALA A 1080 -29.91 -1.07 -28.06
N GLN A 1081 -30.54 -1.57 -29.15
CA GLN A 1081 -30.94 -0.75 -30.30
C GLN A 1081 -32.28 -0.03 -30.09
N ILE A 1082 -32.93 -0.23 -28.93
CA ILE A 1082 -34.20 0.41 -28.58
C ILE A 1082 -33.96 1.49 -27.54
N VAL A 1083 -34.38 2.72 -27.83
CA VAL A 1083 -34.31 3.84 -26.87
C VAL A 1083 -35.03 3.47 -25.57
N ASN A 1084 -34.45 3.63 -24.37
CA ASN A 1084 -35.08 3.08 -23.14
C ASN A 1084 -36.48 3.62 -22.82
N ARG A 1085 -36.86 4.82 -23.30
CA ARG A 1085 -38.25 5.28 -23.19
C ARG A 1085 -39.20 4.29 -23.88
N ASN A 1086 -38.79 3.77 -25.04
CA ASN A 1086 -39.50 2.73 -25.77
C ASN A 1086 -39.38 1.36 -25.10
N VAL A 1087 -38.26 1.02 -24.45
CA VAL A 1087 -38.15 -0.21 -23.63
C VAL A 1087 -39.18 -0.21 -22.51
N ILE A 1088 -39.37 0.92 -21.81
CA ILE A 1088 -40.40 1.08 -20.77
C ILE A 1088 -41.80 0.99 -21.38
N VAL A 1089 -42.05 1.66 -22.51
CA VAL A 1089 -43.33 1.57 -23.23
C VAL A 1089 -43.61 0.12 -23.63
N MET A 1090 -42.63 -0.59 -24.19
CA MET A 1090 -42.72 -2.00 -24.58
C MET A 1090 -43.02 -2.91 -23.39
N LYS A 1091 -42.33 -2.71 -22.25
CA LYS A 1091 -42.57 -3.43 -20.99
C LYS A 1091 -44.01 -3.22 -20.48
N ASN A 1092 -44.57 -2.03 -20.67
CA ASN A 1092 -45.92 -1.71 -20.22
C ASN A 1092 -46.99 -2.24 -21.19
N ILE A 1093 -46.81 -2.08 -22.51
CA ILE A 1093 -47.81 -2.53 -23.50
C ILE A 1093 -47.80 -4.05 -23.71
N GLN A 1094 -46.70 -4.77 -23.46
CA GLN A 1094 -46.72 -6.24 -23.52
C GLN A 1094 -47.68 -6.85 -22.49
N GLY A 1095 -47.98 -6.12 -21.40
CA GLY A 1095 -48.99 -6.53 -20.41
C GLY A 1095 -50.40 -6.67 -20.99
N VAL A 1096 -50.71 -5.97 -22.08
CA VAL A 1096 -52.03 -5.97 -22.75
C VAL A 1096 -52.08 -6.83 -24.03
N ILE A 1097 -50.93 -7.35 -24.48
CA ILE A 1097 -50.80 -8.17 -25.69
C ILE A 1097 -50.87 -9.65 -25.31
N GLU A 1098 -51.76 -10.41 -25.95
CA GLU A 1098 -51.90 -11.86 -25.76
C GLU A 1098 -50.97 -12.64 -26.68
N ARG A 1099 -50.90 -12.26 -27.96
CA ARG A 1099 -50.12 -12.96 -28.99
C ARG A 1099 -49.71 -12.04 -30.14
N ILE A 1100 -48.67 -12.44 -30.87
CA ILE A 1100 -48.20 -11.79 -32.10
C ILE A 1100 -48.49 -12.72 -33.27
N ASN A 1101 -49.32 -12.29 -34.23
CA ASN A 1101 -49.80 -13.14 -35.32
C ASN A 1101 -48.90 -13.08 -36.58
N GLY A 1102 -48.00 -12.09 -36.66
CA GLY A 1102 -47.04 -11.93 -37.74
C GLY A 1102 -46.29 -10.60 -37.65
N SER A 1103 -45.15 -10.47 -38.32
CA SER A 1103 -44.32 -9.26 -38.28
C SER A 1103 -43.74 -8.86 -39.65
N ILE A 1104 -43.32 -7.61 -39.77
CA ILE A 1104 -42.56 -7.08 -40.89
C ILE A 1104 -41.40 -6.23 -40.36
N LEU A 1105 -40.17 -6.60 -40.71
CA LEU A 1105 -38.98 -5.80 -40.43
C LEU A 1105 -38.65 -4.93 -41.64
N TYR A 1106 -38.52 -3.62 -41.41
CA TYR A 1106 -38.14 -2.64 -42.42
C TYR A 1106 -36.76 -2.04 -42.15
N ARG A 1107 -36.05 -1.65 -43.22
CA ARG A 1107 -34.86 -0.80 -43.18
C ARG A 1107 -35.19 0.60 -43.71
N ILE A 1108 -34.64 1.64 -43.09
CA ILE A 1108 -34.80 3.05 -43.49
C ILE A 1108 -33.49 3.58 -44.04
N ASP A 1109 -33.51 4.14 -45.26
CA ASP A 1109 -32.34 4.64 -45.98
C ASP A 1109 -32.54 6.12 -46.39
N GLY A 1110 -31.47 6.91 -46.45
CA GLY A 1110 -31.52 8.33 -46.87
C GLY A 1110 -32.01 9.31 -45.81
N LEU A 1111 -31.64 9.11 -44.53
CA LEU A 1111 -31.88 10.06 -43.43
C LEU A 1111 -30.88 11.24 -43.50
N GLY A 1112 -31.28 12.40 -42.98
CA GLY A 1112 -30.38 13.56 -42.85
C GLY A 1112 -29.26 13.32 -41.82
N LEU A 1113 -28.29 14.23 -41.75
CA LEU A 1113 -27.15 14.12 -40.82
C LEU A 1113 -27.59 14.03 -39.35
N LEU A 1114 -28.74 14.60 -39.00
CA LEU A 1114 -29.35 14.58 -37.67
C LEU A 1114 -30.28 13.38 -37.43
N GLY A 1115 -30.47 12.49 -38.42
CA GLY A 1115 -31.37 11.34 -38.32
C GLY A 1115 -32.83 11.60 -38.71
N ASP A 1116 -33.18 12.84 -39.09
CA ASP A 1116 -34.53 13.20 -39.52
C ASP A 1116 -34.90 12.69 -40.93
N PRO A 1117 -36.16 12.28 -41.17
CA PRO A 1117 -36.64 11.91 -42.51
C PRO A 1117 -36.67 13.09 -43.48
N THR A 1118 -35.99 12.95 -44.62
CA THR A 1118 -36.02 13.87 -45.74
C THR A 1118 -36.98 13.40 -46.84
N ASP A 1119 -37.19 14.20 -47.88
CA ASP A 1119 -38.01 13.80 -49.03
C ASP A 1119 -37.38 12.70 -49.89
N GLN A 1120 -36.09 12.43 -49.67
CA GLN A 1120 -35.36 11.33 -50.29
C GLN A 1120 -35.31 10.06 -49.40
N THR A 1121 -35.88 10.09 -48.19
CA THR A 1121 -35.87 8.93 -47.29
C THR A 1121 -36.75 7.81 -47.82
N THR A 1122 -36.17 6.62 -47.92
CA THR A 1122 -36.81 5.40 -48.42
C THR A 1122 -36.94 4.34 -47.33
N ILE A 1123 -37.88 3.42 -47.53
CA ILE A 1123 -38.16 2.29 -46.65
C ILE A 1123 -38.16 1.01 -47.49
N ALA A 1124 -37.47 -0.03 -47.02
CA ALA A 1124 -37.37 -1.33 -47.68
C ALA A 1124 -37.78 -2.46 -46.72
N ILE A 1125 -38.39 -3.52 -47.24
CA ILE A 1125 -38.74 -4.71 -46.44
C ILE A 1125 -37.54 -5.64 -46.39
N LEU A 1126 -37.14 -6.03 -45.18
CA LEU A 1126 -36.09 -7.03 -44.97
C LEU A 1126 -36.68 -8.43 -44.75
N LYS A 1127 -37.77 -8.54 -43.98
CA LYS A 1127 -38.36 -9.84 -43.59
C LYS A 1127 -39.85 -9.68 -43.29
N LYS A 1128 -40.67 -10.66 -43.69
CA LYS A 1128 -42.09 -10.79 -43.33
C LYS A 1128 -42.35 -12.20 -42.78
N THR A 1129 -43.12 -12.32 -41.71
CA THR A 1129 -43.42 -13.61 -41.08
C THR A 1129 -44.87 -13.69 -40.61
N GLY A 1130 -45.35 -14.91 -40.32
CA GLY A 1130 -46.72 -15.17 -39.86
C GLY A 1130 -47.78 -14.77 -40.89
N ILE A 1131 -48.95 -14.34 -40.42
CA ILE A 1131 -50.09 -13.98 -41.29
C ILE A 1131 -49.78 -12.81 -42.24
N LEU A 1132 -48.73 -12.03 -41.97
CA LEU A 1132 -48.34 -10.88 -42.79
C LEU A 1132 -47.47 -11.26 -44.00
N ALA A 1133 -46.97 -12.50 -44.08
CA ALA A 1133 -46.09 -12.94 -45.17
C ALA A 1133 -46.77 -12.85 -46.54
N GLU A 1134 -48.02 -13.33 -46.65
CA GLU A 1134 -48.77 -13.39 -47.92
C GLU A 1134 -49.53 -12.10 -48.26
N ILE A 1135 -49.44 -11.07 -47.42
CA ILE A 1135 -50.22 -9.83 -47.57
C ILE A 1135 -49.41 -8.77 -48.32
N PRO A 1136 -49.89 -8.22 -49.45
CA PRO A 1136 -49.15 -7.19 -50.19
C PRO A 1136 -48.88 -5.94 -49.35
N SER A 1137 -47.64 -5.49 -49.30
CA SER A 1137 -47.24 -4.27 -48.58
C SER A 1137 -47.05 -3.12 -49.56
N ARG A 1138 -47.56 -1.91 -49.24
CA ARG A 1138 -47.34 -0.71 -50.08
C ARG A 1138 -45.87 -0.46 -50.40
N VAL A 1139 -44.97 -0.81 -49.47
CA VAL A 1139 -43.52 -0.64 -49.64
C VAL A 1139 -42.97 -1.45 -50.83
N GLU A 1140 -43.65 -2.51 -51.26
CA GLU A 1140 -43.26 -3.34 -52.41
C GLU A 1140 -43.52 -2.63 -53.76
N GLN A 1141 -44.36 -1.59 -53.78
CA GLN A 1141 -44.71 -0.82 -54.98
C GLN A 1141 -44.23 0.65 -54.94
N ASP A 1142 -44.15 1.25 -53.74
CA ASP A 1142 -43.67 2.62 -53.50
C ASP A 1142 -42.70 2.62 -52.30
N PRO A 1143 -41.37 2.78 -52.53
CA PRO A 1143 -40.36 2.73 -51.48
C PRO A 1143 -40.20 4.05 -50.70
N VAL A 1144 -40.92 5.13 -51.02
CA VAL A 1144 -40.73 6.42 -50.32
C VAL A 1144 -41.36 6.38 -48.92
N LEU A 1145 -40.63 6.80 -47.88
CA LEU A 1145 -41.12 6.82 -46.49
C LEU A 1145 -42.19 7.92 -46.29
N LYS A 1146 -43.43 7.51 -46.01
CA LYS A 1146 -44.61 8.40 -45.89
C LYS A 1146 -45.57 7.93 -44.78
N GLY A 1147 -46.43 8.82 -44.31
CA GLY A 1147 -47.50 8.51 -43.33
C GLY A 1147 -46.96 8.20 -41.92
N SER A 1148 -47.69 7.36 -41.16
CA SER A 1148 -47.36 7.06 -39.75
C SER A 1148 -45.94 6.54 -39.55
N LYS A 1149 -45.38 5.79 -40.50
CA LYS A 1149 -44.00 5.29 -40.42
C LYS A 1149 -42.96 6.43 -40.53
N ARG A 1150 -43.22 7.49 -41.30
CA ARG A 1150 -42.36 8.68 -41.34
C ARG A 1150 -42.37 9.43 -40.01
N ILE A 1151 -43.55 9.53 -39.39
CA ILE A 1151 -43.71 10.17 -38.06
C ILE A 1151 -42.98 9.35 -36.99
N ILE A 1152 -43.08 8.02 -37.02
CA ILE A 1152 -42.40 7.13 -36.07
C ILE A 1152 -40.87 7.24 -36.19
N VAL A 1153 -40.32 7.33 -37.40
CA VAL A 1153 -38.87 7.54 -37.60
C VAL A 1153 -38.43 8.93 -37.13
N SER A 1154 -39.25 9.96 -37.35
CA SER A 1154 -38.93 11.33 -36.89
C SER A 1154 -39.02 11.50 -35.37
N GLN A 1155 -40.01 10.90 -34.72
CA GLN A 1155 -40.26 11.07 -33.28
C GLN A 1155 -39.60 9.99 -32.42
N GLY A 1156 -39.23 8.87 -33.02
CA GLY A 1156 -38.58 7.75 -32.36
C GLY A 1156 -39.36 7.07 -31.26
N ASN A 1157 -40.70 7.16 -31.25
CA ASN A 1157 -41.54 6.54 -30.23
C ASN A 1157 -42.19 5.25 -30.74
N VAL A 1158 -42.34 4.26 -29.86
CA VAL A 1158 -43.16 3.06 -30.13
C VAL A 1158 -44.61 3.47 -30.38
N TYR A 1159 -45.19 2.94 -31.44
CA TYR A 1159 -46.59 3.18 -31.81
C TYR A 1159 -47.42 1.93 -31.58
N ILE A 1160 -48.60 2.08 -30.97
CA ILE A 1160 -49.64 1.05 -30.87
C ILE A 1160 -50.95 1.64 -31.40
N GLY A 1161 -51.65 0.92 -32.27
CA GLY A 1161 -52.92 1.39 -32.85
C GLY A 1161 -53.42 0.57 -34.03
N LYS A 1162 -54.45 1.05 -34.73
CA LYS A 1162 -55.00 0.37 -35.91
C LYS A 1162 -54.31 0.76 -37.22
N GLY A 1163 -54.12 -0.21 -38.12
CA GLY A 1163 -53.63 -0.02 -39.48
C GLY A 1163 -54.62 0.78 -40.33
N ARG A 1164 -54.17 1.85 -40.99
CA ARG A 1164 -55.06 2.79 -41.72
C ARG A 1164 -55.76 2.21 -42.95
N LYS A 1165 -55.30 1.07 -43.50
CA LYS A 1165 -55.87 0.44 -44.70
C LYS A 1165 -56.67 -0.83 -44.42
N ASP A 1166 -56.30 -1.58 -43.39
CA ASP A 1166 -56.82 -2.93 -43.10
C ASP A 1166 -57.43 -3.06 -41.69
N GLY A 1167 -57.41 -2.00 -40.89
CA GLY A 1167 -58.06 -1.94 -39.57
C GLY A 1167 -57.42 -2.81 -38.49
N ARG A 1168 -56.29 -3.48 -38.78
CA ARG A 1168 -55.67 -4.44 -37.87
C ARG A 1168 -54.90 -3.76 -36.74
N SER A 1169 -54.90 -4.37 -35.57
CA SER A 1169 -54.15 -3.89 -34.41
C SER A 1169 -52.66 -4.19 -34.58
N ILE A 1170 -51.86 -3.14 -34.55
CA ILE A 1170 -50.42 -3.19 -34.83
C ILE A 1170 -49.61 -2.47 -33.74
N VAL A 1171 -48.38 -2.96 -33.55
CA VAL A 1171 -47.32 -2.27 -32.81
C VAL A 1171 -46.17 -2.01 -33.77
N VAL A 1172 -45.58 -0.81 -33.76
CA VAL A 1172 -44.40 -0.48 -34.55
C VAL A 1172 -43.30 0.00 -33.63
N ILE A 1173 -42.17 -0.71 -33.65
CA ILE A 1173 -41.02 -0.50 -32.77
C ILE A 1173 -39.87 0.06 -33.61
N PRO A 1174 -39.40 1.30 -33.34
CA PRO A 1174 -38.20 1.84 -33.98
C PRO A 1174 -36.92 1.32 -33.30
N ALA A 1175 -35.94 0.91 -34.10
CA ALA A 1175 -34.63 0.46 -33.63
C ALA A 1175 -33.48 1.17 -34.38
N THR A 1176 -32.39 1.43 -33.69
CA THR A 1176 -31.22 2.16 -34.19
C THR A 1176 -30.18 1.24 -34.87
N SER A 1177 -29.19 1.85 -35.53
CA SER A 1177 -28.07 1.13 -36.15
C SER A 1177 -27.16 0.45 -35.12
N GLU A 1178 -26.52 -0.67 -35.49
CA GLU A 1178 -25.45 -1.31 -34.70
C GLU A 1178 -24.09 -0.61 -34.86
N ASP A 1179 -23.93 0.23 -35.89
CA ASP A 1179 -22.70 1.00 -36.11
C ASP A 1179 -22.59 2.15 -35.09
N PRO A 1180 -21.54 2.18 -34.23
CA PRO A 1180 -21.35 3.24 -33.23
C PRO A 1180 -21.27 4.65 -33.84
N ALA A 1181 -20.86 4.78 -35.11
CA ALA A 1181 -20.80 6.06 -35.81
C ALA A 1181 -22.19 6.58 -36.26
N ASP A 1182 -23.22 5.74 -36.21
CA ASP A 1182 -24.59 6.03 -36.68
C ASP A 1182 -25.68 5.64 -35.64
N GLY A 1183 -25.27 5.38 -34.39
CA GLY A 1183 -26.08 4.72 -33.35
C GLY A 1183 -27.29 5.49 -32.84
N SER A 1184 -27.40 6.78 -33.16
CA SER A 1184 -28.56 7.62 -32.79
C SER A 1184 -29.68 7.63 -33.84
N ARG A 1185 -29.46 7.07 -35.03
CA ARG A 1185 -30.44 7.10 -36.13
C ARG A 1185 -31.31 5.85 -36.16
N ILE A 1186 -32.62 6.03 -36.37
CA ILE A 1186 -33.59 4.92 -36.47
C ILE A 1186 -33.45 4.26 -37.83
N ARG A 1187 -32.66 3.18 -37.85
CA ARG A 1187 -32.30 2.44 -39.05
C ARG A 1187 -33.33 1.37 -39.39
N TYR A 1188 -34.07 0.88 -38.40
CA TYR A 1188 -35.03 -0.21 -38.55
C TYR A 1188 -36.39 0.13 -37.94
N LEU A 1189 -37.46 -0.40 -38.54
CA LEU A 1189 -38.79 -0.44 -37.95
C LEU A 1189 -39.29 -1.87 -37.92
N LEU A 1190 -39.65 -2.39 -36.75
CA LEU A 1190 -40.31 -3.68 -36.61
C LEU A 1190 -41.82 -3.45 -36.41
N LEU A 1191 -42.62 -3.85 -37.39
CA LEU A 1191 -44.07 -3.83 -37.31
C LEU A 1191 -44.59 -5.21 -36.90
N LEU A 1192 -45.45 -5.26 -35.89
CA LEU A 1192 -46.07 -6.47 -35.36
C LEU A 1192 -47.58 -6.39 -35.52
N ASN A 1193 -48.21 -7.47 -35.98
CA ASN A 1193 -49.65 -7.67 -35.85
C ASN A 1193 -49.94 -8.36 -34.51
N ILE A 1194 -50.79 -7.74 -33.68
CA ILE A 1194 -51.00 -8.19 -32.31
C ILE A 1194 -52.46 -8.55 -32.05
N GLY A 1195 -52.68 -9.49 -31.12
CA GLY A 1195 -53.97 -9.71 -30.45
C GLY A 1195 -53.92 -9.19 -29.02
N PHE A 1196 -54.97 -8.49 -28.58
CA PHE A 1196 -55.10 -8.00 -27.20
C PHE A 1196 -55.69 -9.08 -26.29
N LYS A 1197 -55.33 -9.06 -25.00
CA LYS A 1197 -55.94 -9.92 -23.97
C LYS A 1197 -57.41 -9.55 -23.76
N ALA A 1198 -58.26 -10.56 -23.55
CA ALA A 1198 -59.69 -10.38 -23.35
C ALA A 1198 -60.04 -9.63 -22.04
N GLU A 1199 -59.30 -9.90 -20.95
CA GLU A 1199 -59.44 -9.23 -19.67
C GLU A 1199 -58.10 -8.64 -19.21
N ILE A 1200 -58.09 -7.36 -18.84
CA ILE A 1200 -56.89 -6.63 -18.42
C ILE A 1200 -57.24 -5.83 -17.16
N PRO A 1201 -56.51 -5.99 -16.04
CA PRO A 1201 -56.72 -5.18 -14.84
C PRO A 1201 -56.58 -3.68 -15.14
N LEU A 1202 -57.42 -2.86 -14.53
CA LEU A 1202 -57.48 -1.41 -14.76
C LEU A 1202 -56.11 -0.73 -14.58
N ALA A 1203 -55.37 -1.06 -13.52
CA ALA A 1203 -54.01 -0.56 -13.28
C ALA A 1203 -53.03 -0.89 -14.43
N THR A 1204 -53.22 -2.03 -15.09
CA THR A 1204 -52.42 -2.44 -16.25
C THR A 1204 -52.85 -1.70 -17.52
N LYS A 1205 -54.14 -1.39 -17.70
CA LYS A 1205 -54.62 -0.52 -18.78
C LYS A 1205 -54.05 0.89 -18.68
N ILE A 1206 -54.08 1.49 -17.48
CA ILE A 1206 -53.53 2.83 -17.20
C ILE A 1206 -52.03 2.87 -17.50
N ARG A 1207 -51.26 1.91 -16.98
CA ARG A 1207 -49.81 1.81 -17.23
C ARG A 1207 -49.48 1.62 -18.72
N ALA A 1208 -50.27 0.83 -19.44
CA ALA A 1208 -50.09 0.61 -20.87
C ALA A 1208 -50.49 1.83 -21.73
N LEU A 1209 -51.46 2.64 -21.29
CA LEU A 1209 -51.85 3.88 -21.98
C LEU A 1209 -50.82 5.00 -21.83
N GLY A 1210 -50.07 5.03 -20.72
CA GLY A 1210 -49.00 6.00 -20.48
C GLY A 1210 -49.48 7.45 -20.65
N GLY A 1211 -48.76 8.27 -21.40
CA GLY A 1211 -49.15 9.69 -21.62
C GLY A 1211 -50.52 9.88 -22.30
N LYS A 1212 -51.05 8.87 -22.99
CA LYS A 1212 -52.39 8.91 -23.59
C LYS A 1212 -53.50 8.91 -22.54
N TYR A 1213 -53.26 8.30 -21.36
CA TYR A 1213 -54.20 8.30 -20.24
C TYR A 1213 -54.45 9.73 -19.72
N GLU A 1214 -53.38 10.48 -19.43
CA GLU A 1214 -53.51 11.87 -18.99
C GLU A 1214 -54.14 12.76 -20.07
N HIS A 1215 -53.85 12.49 -21.34
CA HIS A 1215 -54.47 13.22 -22.45
C HIS A 1215 -55.98 12.98 -22.55
N ILE A 1216 -56.44 11.71 -22.43
CA ILE A 1216 -57.88 11.38 -22.39
C ILE A 1216 -58.53 12.05 -21.19
N LYS A 1217 -57.93 11.91 -20.01
CA LYS A 1217 -58.41 12.50 -18.76
C LYS A 1217 -58.60 14.01 -18.88
N ASN A 1218 -57.60 14.72 -19.41
CA ASN A 1218 -57.67 16.17 -19.60
C ASN A 1218 -58.80 16.57 -20.55
N ILE A 1219 -58.99 15.88 -21.69
CA ILE A 1219 -60.08 16.20 -22.63
C ILE A 1219 -61.46 15.92 -22.02
N VAL A 1220 -61.61 14.83 -21.27
CA VAL A 1220 -62.89 14.49 -20.59
C VAL A 1220 -63.22 15.56 -19.53
N GLN A 1221 -62.22 15.98 -18.75
CA GLN A 1221 -62.37 17.03 -17.75
C GLN A 1221 -62.63 18.41 -18.36
N GLU A 1222 -62.01 18.74 -19.50
CA GLU A 1222 -62.25 19.98 -20.26
C GLU A 1222 -63.71 20.09 -20.73
N ASN A 1223 -64.37 18.96 -20.96
CA ASN A 1223 -65.79 18.89 -21.30
C ASN A 1223 -66.74 18.88 -20.08
N SER A 1224 -66.23 19.23 -18.89
CA SER A 1224 -66.95 19.32 -17.60
C SER A 1224 -67.48 17.98 -17.05
N VAL A 1225 -66.87 16.85 -17.43
CA VAL A 1225 -67.18 15.52 -16.87
C VAL A 1225 -66.11 15.14 -15.82
N PRO A 1226 -66.47 14.81 -14.56
CA PRO A 1226 -65.49 14.36 -13.56
C PRO A 1226 -64.82 13.06 -13.99
N TRP A 1227 -63.48 13.03 -13.97
CA TRP A 1227 -62.72 11.83 -14.35
C TRP A 1227 -62.77 10.75 -13.27
N ALA A 1228 -63.06 9.52 -13.69
CA ALA A 1228 -62.84 8.33 -12.89
C ALA A 1228 -62.13 7.27 -13.74
N ASP A 1229 -61.10 6.64 -13.18
CA ASP A 1229 -60.22 5.71 -13.90
C ASP A 1229 -60.97 4.53 -14.51
N ASN A 1230 -62.06 4.09 -13.88
CA ASN A 1230 -62.90 2.99 -14.35
C ASN A 1230 -63.64 3.28 -15.67
N TYR A 1231 -63.69 4.52 -16.17
CA TYR A 1231 -64.22 4.82 -17.51
C TYR A 1231 -63.44 4.13 -18.63
N LEU A 1232 -62.19 3.74 -18.36
CA LEU A 1232 -61.37 2.95 -19.27
C LEU A 1232 -61.88 1.51 -19.43
N ASP A 1233 -62.70 1.00 -18.50
CA ASP A 1233 -63.31 -0.33 -18.58
C ASP A 1233 -64.54 -0.35 -19.51
N ASP A 1234 -65.17 0.79 -19.73
CA ASP A 1234 -66.34 0.94 -20.62
C ASP A 1234 -65.95 0.95 -22.12
N VAL A 1235 -64.66 1.04 -22.43
CA VAL A 1235 -64.15 1.01 -23.80
C VAL A 1235 -63.53 -0.37 -24.09
N PRO A 1236 -63.96 -1.05 -25.17
CA PRO A 1236 -63.32 -2.27 -25.62
C PRO A 1236 -61.81 -2.06 -25.81
N VAL A 1237 -61.00 -3.01 -25.33
CA VAL A 1237 -59.52 -2.92 -25.32
C VAL A 1237 -58.96 -2.58 -26.70
N ASP A 1238 -59.52 -3.17 -27.75
CA ASP A 1238 -59.12 -2.94 -29.14
C ASP A 1238 -59.33 -1.49 -29.61
N ASP A 1239 -60.36 -0.82 -29.09
CA ASP A 1239 -60.63 0.59 -29.38
C ASP A 1239 -59.82 1.51 -28.45
N LEU A 1240 -59.64 1.11 -27.19
CA LEU A 1240 -58.90 1.84 -26.17
C LEU A 1240 -57.43 2.08 -26.58
N PHE A 1241 -56.79 1.06 -27.15
CA PHE A 1241 -55.43 1.18 -27.70
C PHE A 1241 -55.41 1.51 -29.20
N GLY A 1242 -56.55 1.36 -29.90
CA GLY A 1242 -56.67 1.54 -31.36
C GLY A 1242 -57.03 2.94 -31.85
N HIS A 1243 -57.80 3.73 -31.08
CA HIS A 1243 -58.27 5.07 -31.45
C HIS A 1243 -57.41 6.20 -30.85
N SER A 1244 -57.55 7.44 -31.35
CA SER A 1244 -56.85 8.59 -30.76
C SER A 1244 -57.45 8.99 -29.40
N ALA A 1245 -56.70 9.76 -28.60
CA ALA A 1245 -57.17 10.19 -27.28
C ALA A 1245 -58.45 11.03 -27.37
N GLU A 1246 -58.55 11.88 -28.39
CA GLU A 1246 -59.69 12.75 -28.67
C GLU A 1246 -60.95 11.94 -28.96
N LYS A 1247 -60.86 10.93 -29.84
CA LYS A 1247 -62.00 10.08 -30.20
C LYS A 1247 -62.48 9.23 -29.03
N LEU A 1248 -61.56 8.81 -28.15
CA LEU A 1248 -61.88 8.07 -26.93
C LEU A 1248 -62.56 8.96 -25.89
N ALA A 1249 -62.01 10.16 -25.68
CA ALA A 1249 -62.57 11.15 -24.79
C ALA A 1249 -63.94 11.63 -25.25
N GLU A 1250 -64.17 11.89 -26.54
CA GLU A 1250 -65.50 12.21 -27.10
C GLU A 1250 -66.52 11.11 -26.81
N GLY A 1251 -66.13 9.84 -26.98
CA GLY A 1251 -66.97 8.69 -26.68
C GLY A 1251 -67.29 8.54 -25.18
N MET A 1252 -66.33 8.85 -24.30
CA MET A 1252 -66.53 8.85 -22.84
C MET A 1252 -67.40 10.04 -22.40
N VAL A 1253 -67.16 11.23 -22.95
CA VAL A 1253 -67.97 12.43 -22.69
C VAL A 1253 -69.41 12.20 -23.14
N ALA A 1254 -69.65 11.54 -24.27
CA ALA A 1254 -71.00 11.24 -24.74
C ALA A 1254 -71.75 10.18 -23.90
N ARG A 1255 -71.03 9.30 -23.18
CA ARG A 1255 -71.63 8.26 -22.30
C ARG A 1255 -71.80 8.71 -20.86
N HIS A 1256 -71.00 9.68 -20.40
CA HIS A 1256 -70.93 10.12 -19.01
C HIS A 1256 -71.28 11.61 -18.81
N ARG A 1257 -71.72 12.31 -19.87
CA ARG A 1257 -72.58 13.51 -19.77
C ARG A 1257 -74.01 13.09 -19.54
#